data_AF-A0A976JIA9-F1
#
_entry.id   AF-A0A976JIA9-F1
#
_cell.length_a   1.000
_cell.length_b   1.000
_cell.length_c   1.000
_cell.angle_alpha   90.00
_cell.angle_beta   90.00
_cell.angle_gamma   90.00
#
_symmetry.space_group_name_H-M   'P 1'
#
loop_
_entity.id
_entity.type
_entity.pdbx_description
1 polymer ?
#
loop_
_entity_poly.entity_id
_entity_poly.type
_entity_poly.pdbx_seq_one_letter_code
_entity_poly.pdbx_strand_id
1 'polypeptide(L)'
;MATSTEEGVLMKRERKEGKFVFFILGFMLLVTACGRQEKPTDFAGVFSSQIIIGDLDWKEITTLSTSNPIRSNGKAVGAVDLPVMGSRCTGFLISEDVFMTNHHCIPTSSHSRGVTVKFKHEKGVSAADHAKYDCSEFIGNNQELDFALLKCSGSPGRKFGFVKLDSDQKSQGSSIYIVQQNCDYYNDSNCDWTKKYSEGKITKVAAEYSHDADTLGGSSGSPMFSKTTHEVVGIHHAGAGNNGMGRGYENFAVPMSKIVPYILTHFPQVDLGGSGDDSDQDSGDQGQDYEPNNSLTNAAVVGLPFYADLSISSSTDNDYFKVKTNSSGKLKVKVSFVHSKGDLDVKLINGSKQTIAKSESTSSVEQIEFEVGEGTFYIKVFGYKGAKGSYKIEVTFEGQAAGNEPNDSIATATPVALPTVLKKEIESNGDKDFYEIKLASTKTVSASLSFSHSRGDLDLYILNTDGEVVDKSTGTKDLEAISRSLSKGTYYVVVVGYKSAPGGGTTDYAVDIYHKALEQGNYECFLSSETELPMLYMPDALRATISLMEAPAEQIKIRSSYNVAGMSFTPEQIAASIRNEIPSFEITYAPDYRQQIADSWPKSIDDGTARMDWGWKPEYDLQAMTGDMLLHLREMKSQKA
;
A
#
# COMPACT_ATOMS: atom_id res chain seq x y z
N MET A 1 -29.33 -76.63 -6.86
CA MET A 1 -28.29 -77.70 -6.71
C MET A 1 -27.53 -77.79 -8.01
N ALA A 2 -26.24 -78.12 -7.92
CA ALA A 2 -25.23 -78.16 -8.98
C ALA A 2 -24.42 -76.87 -9.17
N THR A 3 -23.15 -77.02 -8.80
CA THR A 3 -21.96 -76.21 -9.02
C THR A 3 -21.52 -76.24 -10.48
N SER A 4 -20.99 -75.13 -11.01
CA SER A 4 -19.83 -75.16 -11.92
C SER A 4 -19.20 -73.76 -12.08
N THR A 5 -17.87 -73.79 -12.06
CA THR A 5 -16.84 -72.82 -12.44
C THR A 5 -17.09 -71.99 -13.70
N GLU A 6 -16.60 -70.74 -13.72
CA GLU A 6 -15.90 -70.19 -14.90
C GLU A 6 -15.07 -68.92 -14.58
N GLU A 7 -13.98 -68.80 -15.32
CA GLU A 7 -12.87 -67.84 -15.22
C GLU A 7 -13.27 -66.39 -15.61
N GLY A 8 -12.60 -65.41 -15.01
CA GLY A 8 -12.83 -63.97 -15.26
C GLY A 8 -11.54 -63.19 -15.52
N VAL A 9 -11.07 -63.29 -16.76
CA VAL A 9 -10.22 -62.40 -17.58
C VAL A 9 -9.71 -61.09 -16.94
N LEU A 10 -8.37 -60.96 -16.91
CA LEU A 10 -7.63 -59.69 -16.79
C LEU A 10 -7.89 -58.78 -18.02
N MET A 11 -8.42 -57.58 -17.79
CA MET A 11 -8.39 -56.48 -18.76
C MET A 11 -7.50 -55.35 -18.25
N LYS A 12 -6.33 -55.20 -18.87
CA LYS A 12 -5.51 -53.98 -18.82
C LYS A 12 -6.34 -52.81 -19.35
N ARG A 13 -6.41 -51.71 -18.57
CA ARG A 13 -6.74 -50.39 -19.10
C ARG A 13 -5.70 -49.39 -18.64
N GLU A 14 -4.95 -48.90 -19.61
CA GLU A 14 -4.04 -47.76 -19.50
C GLU A 14 -4.78 -46.52 -18.97
N ARG A 15 -4.21 -45.82 -17.99
CA ARG A 15 -4.56 -44.43 -17.70
C ARG A 15 -3.40 -43.54 -18.11
N LYS A 16 -3.69 -42.70 -19.10
CA LYS A 16 -2.87 -41.59 -19.58
C LYS A 16 -2.50 -40.65 -18.44
N GLU A 17 -1.24 -40.25 -18.40
CA GLU A 17 -0.76 -39.10 -17.65
C GLU A 17 -1.45 -37.82 -18.17
N GLY A 18 -2.16 -37.14 -17.27
CA GLY A 18 -2.72 -35.81 -17.49
C GLY A 18 -2.07 -34.84 -16.50
N LYS A 19 -1.34 -33.87 -17.02
CA LYS A 19 -0.72 -32.77 -16.26
C LYS A 19 -1.82 -32.00 -15.50
N PHE A 20 -1.74 -31.99 -14.17
CA PHE A 20 -2.61 -31.21 -13.29
C PHE A 20 -2.09 -29.77 -13.25
N VAL A 21 -2.85 -28.84 -13.84
CA VAL A 21 -2.61 -27.39 -13.73
C VAL A 21 -3.46 -26.88 -12.57
N PHE A 22 -2.81 -26.38 -11.52
CA PHE A 22 -3.44 -25.74 -10.38
C PHE A 22 -4.04 -24.39 -10.82
N PHE A 23 -5.37 -24.30 -10.88
CA PHE A 23 -6.09 -23.02 -10.90
C PHE A 23 -6.48 -22.69 -9.45
N ILE A 24 -5.77 -21.76 -8.81
CA ILE A 24 -6.15 -21.23 -7.49
C ILE A 24 -7.09 -20.05 -7.72
N LEU A 25 -8.40 -20.31 -7.63
CA LEU A 25 -9.43 -19.26 -7.52
C LEU A 25 -9.51 -18.85 -6.04
N GLY A 26 -8.94 -17.70 -5.69
CA GLY A 26 -9.03 -17.16 -4.33
C GLY A 26 -10.39 -16.53 -4.07
N PHE A 27 -11.31 -17.29 -3.47
CA PHE A 27 -12.56 -16.77 -2.91
C PHE A 27 -12.27 -16.23 -1.50
N MET A 28 -12.35 -14.91 -1.32
CA MET A 28 -12.08 -14.24 -0.05
C MET A 28 -13.38 -14.27 0.78
N LEU A 29 -13.42 -15.10 1.82
CA LEU A 29 -14.57 -15.23 2.72
C LEU A 29 -14.29 -14.40 3.97
N LEU A 30 -14.95 -13.24 4.06
CA LEU A 30 -14.92 -12.36 5.24
C LEU A 30 -15.86 -12.92 6.31
N VAL A 31 -15.30 -13.30 7.46
CA VAL A 31 -16.09 -13.62 8.66
C VAL A 31 -16.48 -12.29 9.31
N THR A 32 -17.68 -11.80 9.03
CA THR A 32 -18.23 -10.59 9.66
C THR A 32 -19.10 -10.94 10.85
N ALA A 33 -18.78 -10.39 12.02
CA ALA A 33 -19.62 -10.45 13.20
C ALA A 33 -20.90 -9.62 12.97
N CYS A 34 -22.08 -10.22 13.17
CA CYS A 34 -23.37 -9.56 12.93
C CYS A 34 -23.81 -8.68 14.11
N GLY A 35 -23.87 -7.37 13.87
CA GLY A 35 -24.75 -6.42 14.56
C GLY A 35 -26.03 -6.17 13.74
N ARG A 36 -27.13 -5.90 14.45
CA ARG A 36 -28.53 -5.91 13.99
C ARG A 36 -28.82 -5.08 12.72
N GLN A 37 -29.72 -5.62 11.88
CA GLN A 37 -30.33 -5.00 10.71
C GLN A 37 -30.86 -3.59 10.99
N GLU A 38 -30.14 -2.57 10.51
CA GLU A 38 -30.81 -1.45 9.89
C GLU A 38 -31.28 -1.89 8.49
N LYS A 39 -32.41 -1.36 8.04
CA LYS A 39 -32.92 -1.53 6.66
C LYS A 39 -31.76 -1.45 5.68
N PRO A 40 -31.75 -2.20 4.57
CA PRO A 40 -30.64 -2.16 3.62
C PRO A 40 -30.42 -0.71 3.19
N THR A 41 -29.46 -0.05 3.82
CA THR A 41 -28.87 1.17 3.31
C THR A 41 -28.11 0.69 2.10
N ASP A 42 -28.72 0.96 0.95
CA ASP A 42 -28.16 0.78 -0.37
C ASP A 42 -26.64 1.00 -0.33
N PHE A 43 -25.87 -0.08 -0.39
CA PHE A 43 -24.43 -0.01 -0.69
C PHE A 43 -24.20 0.60 -2.09
N ALA A 44 -25.25 0.72 -2.91
CA ALA A 44 -25.28 1.48 -4.15
C ALA A 44 -25.15 3.00 -3.94
N GLY A 45 -25.48 3.53 -2.75
CA GLY A 45 -25.44 4.97 -2.46
C GLY A 45 -24.05 5.53 -2.11
N VAL A 46 -23.06 4.68 -1.83
CA VAL A 46 -21.68 5.11 -1.52
C VAL A 46 -20.86 5.37 -2.80
N PHE A 47 -21.37 4.93 -3.96
CA PHE A 47 -20.71 5.12 -5.27
C PHE A 47 -21.55 5.89 -6.30
N SER A 48 -22.73 6.41 -5.94
CA SER A 48 -23.46 7.31 -6.83
C SER A 48 -23.07 8.76 -6.55
N SER A 49 -21.98 9.25 -7.14
CA SER A 49 -21.88 10.69 -7.35
C SER A 49 -22.90 11.07 -8.44
N GLN A 50 -24.12 11.43 -8.02
CA GLN A 50 -24.81 12.49 -8.75
C GLN A 50 -23.84 13.68 -8.75
N ILE A 51 -23.77 14.49 -9.81
CA ILE A 51 -23.54 15.95 -9.75
C ILE A 51 -23.02 16.48 -11.09
N ILE A 52 -23.95 17.11 -11.81
CA ILE A 52 -23.75 18.02 -12.94
C ILE A 52 -23.86 19.45 -12.39
N ILE A 53 -22.99 20.37 -12.78
CA ILE A 53 -23.02 21.77 -12.33
C ILE A 53 -23.70 22.62 -13.40
N GLY A 54 -24.98 22.93 -13.20
CA GLY A 54 -25.74 23.70 -14.20
C GLY A 54 -26.20 22.83 -15.38
N ASP A 55 -26.16 23.36 -16.59
CA ASP A 55 -26.52 22.61 -17.81
C ASP A 55 -25.31 21.80 -18.27
N LEU A 56 -25.52 20.51 -18.59
CA LEU A 56 -24.47 19.60 -19.03
C LEU A 56 -23.76 20.13 -20.29
N ASP A 57 -22.55 20.67 -20.11
CA ASP A 57 -21.79 21.42 -21.11
C ASP A 57 -20.59 20.67 -21.70
N TRP A 58 -20.34 19.46 -21.18
CA TRP A 58 -19.22 18.65 -21.58
C TRP A 58 -19.25 18.32 -23.09
N LYS A 59 -18.08 18.11 -23.67
CA LYS A 59 -17.94 17.89 -25.12
C LYS A 59 -17.13 16.63 -25.37
N GLU A 60 -17.49 15.92 -26.44
CA GLU A 60 -16.72 14.78 -26.92
C GLU A 60 -15.32 15.25 -27.29
N ILE A 61 -14.29 14.57 -26.77
CA ILE A 61 -12.91 14.97 -27.01
C ILE A 61 -12.53 14.92 -28.49
N THR A 62 -13.22 14.08 -29.27
CA THR A 62 -13.03 13.90 -30.71
C THR A 62 -13.50 15.10 -31.55
N THR A 63 -14.26 16.03 -30.96
CA THR A 63 -14.66 17.29 -31.62
C THR A 63 -13.50 18.28 -31.76
N LEU A 64 -12.45 18.12 -30.95
CA LEU A 64 -11.24 18.94 -31.01
C LEU A 64 -10.25 18.40 -32.04
N SER A 65 -9.43 19.26 -32.64
CA SER A 65 -8.33 18.83 -33.50
C SER A 65 -7.31 17.99 -32.72
N THR A 66 -6.59 17.09 -33.39
CA THR A 66 -5.53 16.26 -32.77
C THR A 66 -4.36 17.08 -32.20
N SER A 67 -4.19 18.31 -32.69
CA SER A 67 -3.21 19.30 -32.20
C SER A 67 -3.72 20.12 -31.00
N ASN A 68 -5.01 20.03 -30.66
CA ASN A 68 -5.54 20.76 -29.50
C ASN A 68 -4.95 20.17 -28.20
N PRO A 69 -4.43 20.99 -27.27
CA PRO A 69 -3.81 20.51 -26.04
C PRO A 69 -4.72 19.62 -25.17
N ILE A 70 -6.02 19.93 -25.09
CA ILE A 70 -6.99 19.13 -24.33
C ILE A 70 -7.06 17.71 -24.92
N ARG A 71 -7.16 17.59 -26.26
CA ARG A 71 -7.20 16.29 -26.94
C ARG A 71 -5.85 15.57 -26.87
N SER A 72 -4.74 16.30 -26.95
CA SER A 72 -3.40 15.72 -26.85
C SER A 72 -3.17 15.12 -25.47
N ASN A 73 -3.44 15.87 -24.40
CA ASN A 73 -3.27 15.39 -23.02
C ASN A 73 -4.30 14.32 -22.65
N GLY A 74 -5.50 14.38 -23.25
CA GLY A 74 -6.52 13.35 -23.08
C GLY A 74 -6.11 11.96 -23.58
N LYS A 75 -5.02 11.81 -24.35
CA LYS A 75 -4.49 10.49 -24.74
C LYS A 75 -4.03 9.68 -23.54
N ALA A 76 -3.44 10.34 -22.54
CA ALA A 76 -2.97 9.73 -21.30
C ALA A 76 -4.10 9.39 -20.32
N VAL A 77 -5.35 9.80 -20.61
CA VAL A 77 -6.53 9.59 -19.77
C VAL A 77 -7.27 8.32 -20.18
N GLY A 78 -7.46 7.42 -19.23
CA GLY A 78 -7.98 6.09 -19.44
C GLY A 78 -9.31 5.82 -18.75
N ALA A 79 -10.10 4.95 -19.36
CA ALA A 79 -11.30 4.37 -18.77
C ALA A 79 -10.90 3.21 -17.85
N VAL A 80 -11.24 3.29 -16.55
CA VAL A 80 -10.85 2.30 -15.54
C VAL A 80 -12.00 1.34 -15.27
N ASP A 81 -11.74 0.06 -15.48
CA ASP A 81 -12.64 -1.04 -15.17
C ASP A 81 -12.24 -1.65 -13.82
N LEU A 82 -13.13 -1.62 -12.83
CA LEU A 82 -12.90 -2.06 -11.45
C LEU A 82 -13.69 -3.34 -11.17
N PRO A 83 -13.19 -4.52 -11.57
CA PRO A 83 -13.97 -5.76 -11.52
C PRO A 83 -14.30 -6.21 -10.10
N VAL A 84 -13.43 -5.90 -9.13
CA VAL A 84 -13.66 -6.23 -7.70
C VAL A 84 -14.78 -5.38 -7.11
N MET A 85 -14.88 -4.11 -7.51
CA MET A 85 -15.90 -3.18 -7.03
C MET A 85 -17.19 -3.24 -7.84
N GLY A 86 -17.17 -3.87 -9.02
CA GLY A 86 -18.29 -3.82 -9.97
C GLY A 86 -18.60 -2.40 -10.45
N SER A 87 -17.59 -1.54 -10.55
CA SER A 87 -17.74 -0.11 -10.84
C SER A 87 -16.78 0.34 -11.96
N ARG A 88 -16.88 1.61 -12.34
CA ARG A 88 -15.98 2.29 -13.29
C ARG A 88 -15.46 3.59 -12.68
N CYS A 89 -14.23 3.94 -13.04
CA CYS A 89 -13.62 5.23 -12.73
C CYS A 89 -12.90 5.79 -13.95
N THR A 90 -12.35 6.99 -13.81
CA THR A 90 -11.36 7.56 -14.71
C THR A 90 -9.99 7.58 -14.03
N GLY A 91 -8.92 7.65 -14.80
CA GLY A 91 -7.58 7.92 -14.29
C GLY A 91 -6.65 8.35 -15.41
N PHE A 92 -5.38 8.56 -15.09
CA PHE A 92 -4.41 9.07 -16.04
C PHE A 92 -2.99 8.59 -15.76
N LEU A 93 -2.18 8.50 -16.82
CA LEU A 93 -0.76 8.15 -16.70
C LEU A 93 0.05 9.34 -16.23
N ILE A 94 0.87 9.13 -15.20
CA ILE A 94 1.82 10.11 -14.64
C ILE A 94 3.28 9.76 -14.98
N SER A 95 3.53 8.56 -15.51
CA SER A 95 4.81 8.12 -16.04
C SER A 95 4.59 7.14 -17.21
N GLU A 96 5.66 6.52 -17.73
CA GLU A 96 5.54 5.48 -18.76
C GLU A 96 4.64 4.31 -18.35
N ASP A 97 4.64 3.93 -17.07
CA ASP A 97 3.93 2.76 -16.54
C ASP A 97 3.13 3.03 -15.26
N VAL A 98 3.18 4.22 -14.67
CA VAL A 98 2.40 4.56 -13.46
C VAL A 98 1.12 5.29 -13.82
N PHE A 99 0.00 4.77 -13.30
CA PHE A 99 -1.35 5.27 -13.50
C PHE A 99 -1.95 5.73 -12.17
N MET A 100 -2.53 6.92 -12.16
CA MET A 100 -3.17 7.53 -11.00
C MET A 100 -4.69 7.54 -11.15
N THR A 101 -5.40 7.21 -10.06
CA THR A 101 -6.85 7.37 -9.89
C THR A 101 -7.15 7.69 -8.42
N ASN A 102 -8.41 7.68 -7.98
CA ASN A 102 -8.73 7.94 -6.56
C ASN A 102 -8.50 6.72 -5.65
N HIS A 103 -8.26 6.99 -4.37
CA HIS A 103 -8.22 5.94 -3.34
C HIS A 103 -9.59 5.27 -3.21
N HIS A 104 -10.71 5.99 -3.26
CA HIS A 104 -12.02 5.32 -3.19
C HIS A 104 -12.32 4.41 -4.38
N CYS A 105 -11.62 4.56 -5.52
CA CYS A 105 -11.64 3.62 -6.64
C CYS A 105 -10.70 2.41 -6.40
N ILE A 106 -9.63 2.57 -5.63
CA ILE A 106 -8.68 1.50 -5.25
C ILE A 106 -8.32 1.63 -3.76
N PRO A 107 -9.21 1.23 -2.84
CA PRO A 107 -9.00 1.47 -1.41
C PRO A 107 -7.88 0.62 -0.81
N THR A 108 -7.60 -0.53 -1.44
CA THR A 108 -6.56 -1.46 -1.00
C THR A 108 -5.95 -2.18 -2.22
N SER A 109 -4.81 -2.84 -2.02
CA SER A 109 -4.19 -3.70 -3.03
C SER A 109 -5.13 -4.81 -3.53
N SER A 110 -6.05 -5.32 -2.71
CA SER A 110 -7.00 -6.35 -3.16
C SER A 110 -7.99 -5.83 -4.21
N HIS A 111 -8.26 -4.51 -4.22
CA HIS A 111 -9.15 -3.86 -5.18
C HIS A 111 -8.46 -3.54 -6.51
N SER A 112 -7.12 -3.58 -6.58
CA SER A 112 -6.40 -3.45 -7.86
C SER A 112 -6.45 -4.73 -8.70
N ARG A 113 -6.80 -5.88 -8.11
CA ARG A 113 -6.78 -7.17 -8.82
C ARG A 113 -7.68 -7.16 -10.06
N GLY A 114 -7.08 -7.43 -11.22
CA GLY A 114 -7.77 -7.47 -12.50
C GLY A 114 -8.19 -6.10 -13.03
N VAL A 115 -7.76 -4.99 -12.40
CA VAL A 115 -8.02 -3.65 -12.92
C VAL A 115 -7.43 -3.52 -14.32
N THR A 116 -8.26 -3.05 -15.24
CA THR A 116 -7.83 -2.79 -16.62
C THR A 116 -8.16 -1.37 -17.03
N VAL A 117 -7.27 -0.79 -17.81
CA VAL A 117 -7.42 0.58 -18.31
C VAL A 117 -7.55 0.54 -19.83
N LYS A 118 -8.60 1.16 -20.35
CA LYS A 118 -8.85 1.29 -21.79
C LYS A 118 -8.48 2.70 -22.23
N PHE A 119 -7.40 2.81 -22.99
CA PHE A 119 -7.07 4.02 -23.74
C PHE A 119 -7.82 4.02 -25.08
N LYS A 120 -8.04 5.20 -25.69
CA LYS A 120 -8.85 5.39 -26.91
C LYS A 120 -10.33 5.00 -26.82
N HIS A 121 -10.90 4.86 -25.63
CA HIS A 121 -12.35 4.80 -25.49
C HIS A 121 -12.94 6.18 -25.82
N GLU A 122 -13.26 6.41 -27.09
CA GLU A 122 -13.63 7.69 -27.69
C GLU A 122 -14.80 7.49 -28.65
N LYS A 123 -15.63 8.52 -28.83
CA LYS A 123 -16.76 8.45 -29.74
C LYS A 123 -16.31 8.13 -31.16
N GLY A 124 -16.89 7.08 -31.74
CA GLY A 124 -16.56 6.59 -33.08
C GLY A 124 -15.41 5.58 -33.13
N VAL A 125 -14.80 5.23 -32.00
CA VAL A 125 -13.80 4.16 -31.92
C VAL A 125 -14.46 2.87 -31.44
N SER A 126 -14.33 1.79 -32.21
CA SER A 126 -14.92 0.49 -31.87
C SER A 126 -14.29 -0.09 -30.60
N ALA A 127 -15.04 -0.90 -29.84
CA ALA A 127 -14.53 -1.56 -28.64
C ALA A 127 -13.31 -2.47 -28.90
N ALA A 128 -13.18 -3.02 -30.11
CA ALA A 128 -12.02 -3.81 -30.52
C ALA A 128 -10.74 -2.96 -30.68
N ASP A 129 -10.90 -1.65 -30.92
CA ASP A 129 -9.80 -0.69 -31.12
C ASP A 129 -9.44 0.09 -29.84
N HIS A 130 -10.10 -0.22 -28.73
CA HIS A 130 -9.73 0.27 -27.40
C HIS A 130 -8.43 -0.39 -26.99
N ALA A 131 -7.43 0.42 -26.68
CA ALA A 131 -6.14 -0.08 -26.26
C ALA A 131 -6.21 -0.42 -24.77
N LYS A 132 -6.51 -1.69 -24.48
CA LYS A 132 -6.69 -2.22 -23.13
C LYS A 132 -5.35 -2.67 -22.54
N TYR A 133 -5.04 -2.23 -21.32
CA TYR A 133 -3.85 -2.60 -20.56
C TYR A 133 -4.26 -3.14 -19.19
N ASP A 134 -3.48 -4.10 -18.69
CA ASP A 134 -3.59 -4.57 -17.32
C ASP A 134 -2.80 -3.62 -16.41
N CYS A 135 -3.49 -3.04 -15.43
CA CYS A 135 -2.97 -2.11 -14.44
C CYS A 135 -3.28 -2.60 -13.03
N SER A 136 -3.15 -3.91 -12.80
CA SER A 136 -3.54 -4.53 -11.53
C SER A 136 -2.45 -4.53 -10.45
N GLU A 137 -1.22 -4.14 -10.78
CA GLU A 137 -0.13 -4.06 -9.81
C GLU A 137 -0.28 -2.79 -8.95
N PHE A 138 -0.48 -2.98 -7.65
CA PHE A 138 -0.67 -1.89 -6.70
C PHE A 138 0.67 -1.30 -6.25
N ILE A 139 0.83 0.01 -6.37
CA ILE A 139 2.01 0.74 -5.88
C ILE A 139 1.74 1.29 -4.48
N GLY A 140 0.57 1.90 -4.29
CA GLY A 140 0.20 2.55 -3.03
C GLY A 140 -1.00 3.47 -3.18
N ASN A 141 -1.49 4.00 -2.07
CA ASN A 141 -2.58 4.98 -2.05
C ASN A 141 -2.48 5.89 -0.82
N ASN A 142 -3.35 6.88 -0.75
CA ASN A 142 -3.56 7.69 0.44
C ASN A 142 -5.05 8.05 0.56
N GLN A 143 -5.65 7.75 1.70
CA GLN A 143 -7.07 7.97 1.96
C GLN A 143 -7.41 9.46 2.14
N GLU A 144 -6.55 10.25 2.78
CA GLU A 144 -6.80 11.68 3.08
C GLU A 144 -6.70 12.56 1.82
N LEU A 145 -5.79 12.22 0.92
CA LEU A 145 -5.56 12.90 -0.36
C LEU A 145 -6.29 12.21 -1.52
N ASP A 146 -7.13 11.24 -1.19
CA ASP A 146 -7.94 10.41 -2.09
C ASP A 146 -7.28 10.05 -3.43
N PHE A 147 -6.05 9.51 -3.41
CA PHE A 147 -5.36 9.03 -4.61
C PHE A 147 -4.84 7.60 -4.45
N ALA A 148 -4.74 6.88 -5.56
CA ALA A 148 -4.12 5.57 -5.67
C ALA A 148 -3.22 5.49 -6.91
N LEU A 149 -2.13 4.74 -6.79
CA LEU A 149 -1.12 4.53 -7.81
C LEU A 149 -1.09 3.04 -8.18
N LEU A 150 -1.17 2.79 -9.48
CA LEU A 150 -1.14 1.47 -10.08
C LEU A 150 -0.03 1.42 -11.13
N LYS A 151 0.59 0.26 -11.29
CA LYS A 151 1.52 -0.01 -12.38
C LYS A 151 0.81 -0.74 -13.51
N CYS A 152 0.94 -0.20 -14.72
CA CYS A 152 0.40 -0.74 -15.95
C CYS A 152 1.45 -1.54 -16.71
N SER A 153 1.14 -2.79 -17.00
CA SER A 153 1.95 -3.64 -17.87
C SER A 153 2.15 -3.02 -19.25
N GLY A 154 3.33 -3.22 -19.84
CA GLY A 154 3.62 -2.78 -21.22
C GLY A 154 3.82 -1.27 -21.42
N SER A 155 3.96 -0.50 -20.33
CA SER A 155 4.32 0.92 -20.34
C SER A 155 3.51 1.77 -21.34
N PRO A 156 2.17 1.83 -21.19
CA PRO A 156 1.29 2.52 -22.14
C PRO A 156 1.64 4.01 -22.33
N GLY A 157 2.32 4.65 -21.38
CA GLY A 157 2.78 6.03 -21.50
C GLY A 157 3.75 6.27 -22.66
N ARG A 158 4.49 5.24 -23.11
CA ARG A 158 5.32 5.36 -24.33
C ARG A 158 4.50 5.59 -25.60
N LYS A 159 3.25 5.11 -25.61
CA LYS A 159 2.34 5.21 -26.76
C LYS A 159 1.39 6.39 -26.64
N PHE A 160 0.88 6.65 -25.45
CA PHE A 160 -0.15 7.66 -25.21
C PHE A 160 0.38 8.95 -24.60
N GLY A 161 1.65 8.98 -24.21
CA GLY A 161 2.19 10.00 -23.32
C GLY A 161 1.71 9.81 -21.89
N PHE A 162 2.24 10.64 -21.01
CA PHE A 162 1.78 10.82 -19.64
C PHE A 162 1.75 12.33 -19.35
N VAL A 163 0.99 12.72 -18.33
CA VAL A 163 0.75 14.14 -18.04
C VAL A 163 1.80 14.69 -17.08
N LYS A 164 2.09 15.98 -17.17
CA LYS A 164 2.87 16.70 -16.16
C LYS A 164 1.99 17.09 -14.97
N LEU A 165 2.54 16.97 -13.77
CA LEU A 165 1.87 17.34 -12.52
C LEU A 165 2.41 18.68 -12.02
N ASP A 166 1.52 19.61 -11.73
CA ASP A 166 1.84 20.96 -11.28
C ASP A 166 1.67 21.02 -9.76
N SER A 167 2.79 21.09 -9.03
CA SER A 167 2.82 21.10 -7.57
C SER A 167 2.53 22.47 -6.95
N ASP A 168 2.24 23.50 -7.74
CA ASP A 168 1.96 24.82 -7.21
C ASP A 168 0.47 24.98 -6.86
N GLN A 169 0.21 25.59 -5.69
CA GLN A 169 -1.14 25.93 -5.26
C GLN A 169 -1.78 26.93 -6.25
N LYS A 170 -2.99 26.62 -6.71
CA LYS A 170 -3.78 27.47 -7.60
C LYS A 170 -4.73 28.37 -6.83
N SER A 171 -5.05 29.50 -7.44
CA SER A 171 -5.93 30.52 -6.88
C SER A 171 -7.38 30.31 -7.29
N GLN A 172 -8.31 30.85 -6.49
CA GLN A 172 -9.70 30.97 -6.90
C GLN A 172 -9.79 31.79 -8.21
N GLY A 173 -10.64 31.33 -9.13
CA GLY A 173 -10.83 31.90 -10.46
C GLY A 173 -9.91 31.33 -11.54
N SER A 174 -8.90 30.53 -11.20
CA SER A 174 -8.04 29.85 -12.18
C SER A 174 -8.87 28.99 -13.12
N SER A 175 -8.67 29.16 -14.44
CA SER A 175 -9.40 28.42 -15.46
C SER A 175 -8.84 27.01 -15.61
N ILE A 176 -9.72 26.02 -15.61
CA ILE A 176 -9.38 24.61 -15.65
C ILE A 176 -10.19 23.87 -16.71
N TYR A 177 -9.78 22.65 -17.01
CA TYR A 177 -10.62 21.67 -17.69
C TYR A 177 -10.40 20.27 -17.12
N ILE A 178 -11.46 19.48 -17.11
CA ILE A 178 -11.48 18.08 -16.69
C ILE A 178 -11.54 17.21 -17.94
N VAL A 179 -10.71 16.18 -18.01
CA VAL A 179 -10.85 15.12 -19.03
C VAL A 179 -11.35 13.86 -18.34
N GLN A 180 -12.44 13.28 -18.84
CA GLN A 180 -13.19 12.23 -18.14
C GLN A 180 -13.79 11.19 -19.07
N GLN A 181 -14.08 10.01 -18.52
CA GLN A 181 -14.78 8.92 -19.22
C GLN A 181 -16.19 8.82 -18.68
N ASN A 182 -17.15 9.42 -19.39
CA ASN A 182 -18.51 9.54 -18.87
C ASN A 182 -19.56 9.66 -19.98
N CYS A 183 -20.83 9.49 -19.62
CA CYS A 183 -21.96 9.80 -20.47
C CYS A 183 -23.17 10.19 -19.62
N ASP A 184 -24.20 10.74 -20.28
CA ASP A 184 -25.41 11.19 -19.60
C ASP A 184 -26.36 10.01 -19.37
N TYR A 185 -25.99 9.15 -18.43
CA TYR A 185 -26.74 7.93 -18.12
C TYR A 185 -28.08 8.20 -17.43
N TYR A 186 -28.38 9.46 -17.10
CA TYR A 186 -29.70 9.89 -16.65
C TYR A 186 -30.67 10.02 -17.83
N ASN A 187 -30.21 10.58 -18.95
CA ASN A 187 -31.01 10.70 -20.16
C ASN A 187 -30.98 9.41 -21.00
N ASP A 188 -29.88 8.67 -20.99
CA ASP A 188 -29.73 7.40 -21.70
C ASP A 188 -28.94 6.39 -20.86
N SER A 189 -29.64 5.52 -20.14
CA SER A 189 -29.01 4.52 -19.27
C SER A 189 -28.09 3.52 -19.98
N ASN A 190 -28.17 3.41 -21.30
CA ASN A 190 -27.33 2.53 -22.12
C ASN A 190 -26.22 3.30 -22.87
N CYS A 191 -25.98 4.56 -22.51
CA CYS A 191 -25.00 5.39 -23.20
C CYS A 191 -23.58 4.82 -23.12
N ASP A 192 -22.82 5.03 -24.19
CA ASP A 192 -21.38 4.75 -24.19
C ASP A 192 -20.64 5.89 -23.48
N TRP A 193 -19.90 5.55 -22.43
CA TRP A 193 -19.19 6.47 -21.55
C TRP A 193 -17.84 6.89 -22.13
N THR A 194 -17.90 7.46 -23.34
CA THR A 194 -16.75 7.92 -24.12
C THR A 194 -16.00 9.07 -23.46
N LYS A 195 -14.76 9.30 -23.92
CA LYS A 195 -13.91 10.37 -23.42
C LYS A 195 -14.45 11.75 -23.79
N LYS A 196 -14.71 12.55 -22.75
CA LYS A 196 -15.22 13.92 -22.83
C LYS A 196 -14.31 14.87 -22.08
N TYR A 197 -14.50 16.17 -22.32
CA TYR A 197 -13.92 17.21 -21.50
C TYR A 197 -15.00 18.21 -21.07
N SER A 198 -14.84 18.79 -19.89
CA SER A 198 -15.62 19.95 -19.43
C SER A 198 -14.67 21.05 -18.99
N GLU A 199 -14.99 22.29 -19.34
CA GLU A 199 -14.20 23.46 -18.95
C GLU A 199 -14.84 24.11 -17.73
N GLY A 200 -14.04 24.77 -16.90
CA GLY A 200 -14.55 25.47 -15.73
C GLY A 200 -13.49 26.33 -15.08
N LYS A 201 -13.70 26.65 -13.81
CA LYS A 201 -12.83 27.44 -12.95
C LYS A 201 -12.82 26.85 -11.55
N ILE A 202 -11.73 27.11 -10.84
CA ILE A 202 -11.66 26.89 -9.40
C ILE A 202 -12.54 27.95 -8.73
N THR A 203 -13.61 27.55 -8.05
CA THR A 203 -14.57 28.45 -7.39
C THR A 203 -14.17 28.76 -5.94
N LYS A 204 -13.38 27.89 -5.31
CA LYS A 204 -12.88 28.05 -3.94
C LYS A 204 -11.57 27.29 -3.74
N VAL A 205 -10.69 27.85 -2.91
CA VAL A 205 -9.43 27.22 -2.49
C VAL A 205 -9.45 27.08 -0.97
N ALA A 206 -9.51 25.84 -0.48
CA ALA A 206 -9.50 25.52 0.94
C ALA A 206 -8.55 24.33 1.20
N ALA A 207 -8.99 23.34 1.99
CA ALA A 207 -8.29 22.07 2.10
C ALA A 207 -8.22 21.34 0.74
N GLU A 208 -9.18 21.60 -0.15
CA GLU A 208 -9.24 21.12 -1.52
C GLU A 208 -9.72 22.23 -2.46
N TYR A 209 -9.74 21.96 -3.77
CA TYR A 209 -10.34 22.86 -4.74
C TYR A 209 -11.80 22.54 -4.94
N SER A 210 -12.63 23.57 -4.88
CA SER A 210 -13.97 23.53 -5.47
C SER A 210 -13.90 24.00 -6.92
N HIS A 211 -14.69 23.42 -7.82
CA HIS A 211 -14.78 23.83 -9.22
C HIS A 211 -16.20 23.72 -9.79
N ASP A 212 -16.43 24.38 -10.93
CA ASP A 212 -17.72 24.41 -11.64
C ASP A 212 -17.72 23.62 -12.96
N ALA A 213 -16.62 22.94 -13.33
CA ALA A 213 -16.63 22.02 -14.48
C ALA A 213 -17.55 20.81 -14.21
N ASP A 214 -18.30 20.40 -15.23
CA ASP A 214 -19.28 19.31 -15.18
C ASP A 214 -18.62 17.94 -15.06
N THR A 215 -19.12 17.13 -14.13
CA THR A 215 -18.73 15.74 -13.93
C THR A 215 -19.97 14.88 -13.68
N LEU A 216 -19.79 13.56 -13.52
CA LEU A 216 -20.83 12.62 -13.09
C LEU A 216 -20.16 11.39 -12.46
N GLY A 217 -20.96 10.46 -11.93
CA GLY A 217 -20.52 9.12 -11.54
C GLY A 217 -19.59 8.50 -12.59
N GLY A 218 -18.41 8.07 -12.15
CA GLY A 218 -17.33 7.53 -12.98
C GLY A 218 -16.30 8.54 -13.47
N SER A 219 -16.48 9.84 -13.18
CA SER A 219 -15.43 10.86 -13.33
C SER A 219 -14.40 10.83 -12.20
N SER A 220 -14.64 10.07 -11.13
CA SER A 220 -13.66 9.84 -10.06
C SER A 220 -12.30 9.46 -10.64
N GLY A 221 -11.27 10.20 -10.26
CA GLY A 221 -9.89 10.01 -10.66
C GLY A 221 -9.52 10.80 -11.91
N SER A 222 -10.44 11.58 -12.48
CA SER A 222 -10.15 12.44 -13.61
C SER A 222 -9.13 13.52 -13.29
N PRO A 223 -8.16 13.77 -14.19
CA PRO A 223 -7.23 14.88 -14.04
C PRO A 223 -7.92 16.22 -14.27
N MET A 224 -7.66 17.16 -13.36
CA MET A 224 -7.97 18.58 -13.52
C MET A 224 -6.75 19.31 -14.05
N PHE A 225 -6.83 19.79 -15.29
CA PHE A 225 -5.76 20.54 -15.93
C PHE A 225 -5.96 22.04 -15.80
N SER A 226 -4.85 22.77 -15.68
CA SER A 226 -4.81 24.21 -15.94
C SER A 226 -5.11 24.48 -17.42
N LYS A 227 -6.03 25.41 -17.72
CA LYS A 227 -6.30 25.82 -19.12
C LYS A 227 -5.15 26.64 -19.72
N THR A 228 -4.23 27.12 -18.90
CA THR A 228 -3.08 27.94 -19.32
C THR A 228 -1.84 27.09 -19.57
N THR A 229 -1.47 26.25 -18.60
CA THR A 229 -0.23 25.43 -18.68
C THR A 229 -0.48 24.04 -19.23
N HIS A 230 -1.73 23.57 -19.22
CA HIS A 230 -2.11 22.21 -19.60
C HIS A 230 -1.49 21.12 -18.73
N GLU A 231 -1.03 21.47 -17.52
CA GLU A 231 -0.53 20.56 -16.50
C GLU A 231 -1.64 20.23 -15.50
N VAL A 232 -1.54 19.06 -14.85
CA VAL A 232 -2.55 18.61 -13.88
C VAL A 232 -2.33 19.34 -12.56
N VAL A 233 -3.34 20.10 -12.14
CA VAL A 233 -3.34 20.88 -10.90
C VAL A 233 -4.12 20.22 -9.78
N GLY A 234 -4.94 19.20 -10.08
CA GLY A 234 -5.67 18.42 -9.09
C GLY A 234 -6.26 17.13 -9.66
N ILE A 235 -6.79 16.28 -8.78
CA ILE A 235 -7.53 15.06 -9.13
C ILE A 235 -8.98 15.19 -8.66
N HIS A 236 -9.93 15.10 -9.58
CA HIS A 236 -11.35 15.14 -9.24
C HIS A 236 -11.73 13.89 -8.44
N HIS A 237 -12.51 14.06 -7.37
CA HIS A 237 -12.86 12.95 -6.49
C HIS A 237 -14.30 12.94 -6.00
N ALA A 238 -14.93 14.10 -5.87
CA ALA A 238 -16.28 14.19 -5.33
C ALA A 238 -17.03 15.39 -5.91
N GLY A 239 -18.32 15.46 -5.61
CA GLY A 239 -19.11 16.68 -5.72
C GLY A 239 -20.06 16.82 -4.54
N ALA A 240 -20.59 18.04 -4.35
CA ALA A 240 -21.75 18.32 -3.51
C ALA A 240 -22.98 18.80 -4.31
N GLY A 241 -24.13 18.21 -3.98
CA GLY A 241 -25.43 18.84 -4.18
C GLY A 241 -26.60 17.92 -4.50
N ASN A 242 -27.80 18.47 -4.24
CA ASN A 242 -29.10 18.04 -4.73
C ASN A 242 -30.04 19.24 -4.64
N ASN A 243 -30.15 20.03 -5.70
CA ASN A 243 -31.14 21.12 -5.77
C ASN A 243 -32.56 20.61 -6.13
N GLY A 244 -32.83 19.31 -6.03
CA GLY A 244 -34.08 18.68 -6.43
C GLY A 244 -34.23 18.43 -7.93
N MET A 245 -33.24 18.79 -8.76
CA MET A 245 -33.23 18.59 -10.22
C MET A 245 -32.09 17.66 -10.69
N GLY A 246 -31.44 16.91 -9.78
CA GLY A 246 -30.31 16.02 -10.13
C GLY A 246 -29.01 16.76 -10.48
N ARG A 247 -28.94 18.06 -10.15
CA ARG A 247 -27.76 18.92 -10.37
C ARG A 247 -27.10 19.27 -9.04
N GLY A 248 -25.77 19.23 -9.03
CA GLY A 248 -24.97 19.73 -7.92
C GLY A 248 -24.72 21.22 -8.02
N TYR A 249 -24.17 21.77 -6.95
CA TYR A 249 -23.76 23.16 -6.88
C TYR A 249 -22.24 23.32 -6.73
N GLU A 250 -21.50 22.24 -6.47
CA GLU A 250 -20.05 22.28 -6.32
C GLU A 250 -19.40 20.93 -6.67
N ASN A 251 -18.25 20.94 -7.33
CA ASN A 251 -17.40 19.76 -7.52
C ASN A 251 -16.06 19.94 -6.80
N PHE A 252 -15.41 18.84 -6.40
CA PHE A 252 -14.19 18.86 -5.60
C PHE A 252 -13.03 18.11 -6.26
N ALA A 253 -11.82 18.64 -6.06
CA ALA A 253 -10.58 18.01 -6.46
C ALA A 253 -9.48 18.21 -5.43
N VAL A 254 -8.71 17.15 -5.19
CA VAL A 254 -7.54 17.22 -4.30
C VAL A 254 -6.38 17.89 -5.06
N PRO A 255 -5.75 18.95 -4.50
CA PRO A 255 -4.66 19.67 -5.15
C PRO A 255 -3.39 18.83 -5.37
N MET A 256 -2.78 18.95 -6.55
CA MET A 256 -1.47 18.34 -6.82
C MET A 256 -0.35 18.91 -5.97
N SER A 257 -0.50 20.15 -5.48
CA SER A 257 0.38 20.76 -4.46
C SER A 257 0.47 19.98 -3.15
N LYS A 258 -0.51 19.11 -2.86
CA LYS A 258 -0.49 18.19 -1.71
C LYS A 258 -0.05 16.78 -2.11
N ILE A 259 -0.48 16.31 -3.27
CA ILE A 259 -0.23 14.95 -3.75
C ILE A 259 1.23 14.78 -4.20
N VAL A 260 1.78 15.70 -4.98
CA VAL A 260 3.14 15.56 -5.55
C VAL A 260 4.21 15.45 -4.45
N PRO A 261 4.26 16.33 -3.43
CA PRO A 261 5.22 16.17 -2.34
C PRO A 261 5.04 14.87 -1.57
N TYR A 262 3.79 14.42 -1.39
CA TYR A 262 3.51 13.15 -0.73
C TYR A 262 4.06 11.98 -1.54
N ILE A 263 3.85 11.95 -2.87
CA ILE A 263 4.36 10.90 -3.74
C ILE A 263 5.88 10.86 -3.73
N LEU A 264 6.53 12.01 -3.89
CA LEU A 264 7.99 12.09 -3.85
C LEU A 264 8.57 11.61 -2.51
N THR A 265 7.83 11.80 -1.42
CA THR A 265 8.26 11.39 -0.07
C THR A 265 8.00 9.90 0.22
N HIS A 266 6.85 9.36 -0.18
CA HIS A 266 6.38 8.03 0.24
C HIS A 266 6.47 6.96 -0.86
N PHE A 267 6.61 7.37 -2.12
CA PHE A 267 6.73 6.49 -3.28
C PHE A 267 7.94 6.91 -4.15
N PRO A 268 9.17 6.89 -3.61
CA PRO A 268 10.37 7.36 -4.33
C PRO A 268 10.69 6.56 -5.60
N GLN A 269 10.12 5.36 -5.74
CA GLN A 269 10.20 4.54 -6.95
C GLN A 269 9.35 5.07 -8.12
N VAL A 270 8.44 6.03 -7.88
CA VAL A 270 7.56 6.61 -8.89
C VAL A 270 8.25 7.82 -9.51
N ASP A 271 8.73 7.67 -10.74
CA ASP A 271 9.23 8.77 -11.56
C ASP A 271 8.05 9.59 -12.09
N LEU A 272 7.89 10.83 -11.62
CA LEU A 272 6.78 11.72 -12.01
C LEU A 272 6.96 12.40 -13.38
N GLY A 273 7.98 12.03 -14.16
CA GLY A 273 8.06 12.34 -15.60
C GLY A 273 8.00 13.82 -15.99
N GLY A 274 8.13 14.76 -15.06
CA GLY A 274 7.65 16.12 -15.30
C GLY A 274 8.11 17.17 -14.29
N SER A 275 9.40 17.23 -13.99
CA SER A 275 10.12 18.50 -13.77
C SER A 275 11.16 18.70 -14.88
N GLY A 276 10.73 18.41 -16.12
CA GLY A 276 11.46 18.70 -17.35
C GLY A 276 10.83 19.91 -18.01
N ASP A 277 11.41 21.07 -17.73
CA ASP A 277 11.19 22.32 -18.44
C ASP A 277 11.79 22.15 -19.85
N ASP A 278 10.92 22.16 -20.87
CA ASP A 278 11.33 22.29 -22.27
C ASP A 278 10.90 23.69 -22.69
N SER A 279 11.56 24.66 -22.08
CA SER A 279 11.74 25.98 -22.65
C SER A 279 13.20 26.36 -22.44
N ASP A 280 13.90 26.51 -23.56
CA ASP A 280 15.11 27.32 -23.67
C ASP A 280 14.82 28.69 -23.04
N GLN A 281 15.03 28.81 -21.74
CA GLN A 281 15.40 30.03 -21.03
C GLN A 281 15.82 29.68 -19.58
N ASP A 282 17.12 29.40 -19.45
CA ASP A 282 17.92 29.64 -18.25
C ASP A 282 17.35 29.08 -16.93
N SER A 283 17.33 27.74 -16.81
CA SER A 283 17.09 27.05 -15.53
C SER A 283 18.41 26.57 -14.93
N GLY A 284 18.60 26.90 -13.65
CA GLY A 284 19.80 26.63 -12.88
C GLY A 284 20.22 25.16 -12.88
N ASP A 285 21.45 24.97 -13.32
CA ASP A 285 22.21 23.74 -13.50
C ASP A 285 22.48 23.00 -12.17
N GLN A 286 21.88 21.82 -11.95
CA GLN A 286 22.30 20.87 -10.90
C GLN A 286 23.50 20.00 -11.35
N GLY A 287 23.92 20.08 -12.61
CA GLY A 287 25.13 19.46 -13.14
C GLY A 287 26.41 20.25 -12.81
N GLN A 288 26.34 21.57 -12.63
CA GLN A 288 27.49 22.40 -12.20
C GLN A 288 27.89 22.18 -10.76
N ASP A 289 26.96 21.77 -9.89
CA ASP A 289 27.22 21.63 -8.45
C ASP A 289 28.26 20.55 -8.12
N TYR A 290 28.49 19.63 -9.06
CA TYR A 290 29.48 18.56 -8.92
C TYR A 290 30.69 18.73 -9.84
N GLU A 291 30.72 19.74 -10.72
CA GLU A 291 31.89 20.04 -11.54
C GLU A 291 32.81 21.08 -10.89
N PRO A 292 34.15 20.96 -11.02
CA PRO A 292 34.87 19.92 -11.75
C PRO A 292 35.07 18.65 -10.91
N ASN A 293 34.58 17.49 -11.36
CA ASN A 293 34.84 16.18 -10.72
C ASN A 293 35.72 15.24 -11.57
N ASN A 294 36.44 15.84 -12.52
CA ASN A 294 37.16 15.19 -13.61
C ASN A 294 38.35 14.27 -13.23
N SER A 295 38.62 14.07 -11.94
CA SER A 295 39.70 13.22 -11.44
C SER A 295 39.42 12.70 -10.04
N LEU A 296 40.11 11.62 -9.63
CA LEU A 296 40.02 11.09 -8.26
C LEU A 296 40.32 12.13 -7.17
N THR A 297 41.17 13.13 -7.46
CA THR A 297 41.52 14.20 -6.51
C THR A 297 40.37 15.18 -6.33
N ASN A 298 39.60 15.42 -7.39
CA ASN A 298 38.48 16.35 -7.40
C ASN A 298 37.13 15.63 -7.29
N ALA A 299 37.13 14.35 -6.91
CA ALA A 299 35.90 13.55 -6.88
C ALA A 299 34.82 14.20 -6.00
N ALA A 300 33.62 14.35 -6.55
CA ALA A 300 32.46 14.90 -5.87
C ALA A 300 32.08 14.04 -4.66
N VAL A 301 32.04 14.63 -3.46
CA VAL A 301 31.67 13.90 -2.24
C VAL A 301 30.15 13.78 -2.18
N VAL A 302 29.63 12.55 -2.18
CA VAL A 302 28.19 12.29 -2.19
C VAL A 302 27.77 11.37 -1.05
N GLY A 303 26.59 11.63 -0.49
CA GLY A 303 25.96 10.80 0.54
C GLY A 303 25.20 9.62 -0.08
N LEU A 304 24.92 8.59 0.72
CA LEU A 304 24.16 7.42 0.28
C LEU A 304 22.76 7.43 0.92
N PRO A 305 21.68 7.11 0.17
CA PRO A 305 21.68 6.87 -1.27
C PRO A 305 21.92 8.17 -2.07
N PHE A 306 22.49 8.04 -3.27
CA PHE A 306 22.78 9.15 -4.19
C PHE A 306 22.01 8.99 -5.49
N TYR A 307 21.38 10.07 -5.94
CA TYR A 307 20.65 10.15 -7.20
C TYR A 307 20.98 11.48 -7.88
N ALA A 308 21.33 11.45 -9.15
CA ALA A 308 21.56 12.67 -9.93
C ALA A 308 21.37 12.44 -11.43
N ASP A 309 20.97 13.51 -12.12
CA ASP A 309 20.96 13.61 -13.58
C ASP A 309 22.16 14.47 -14.00
N LEU A 310 23.11 13.87 -14.72
CA LEU A 310 24.42 14.47 -15.03
C LEU A 310 24.79 14.25 -16.49
N SER A 311 25.96 14.74 -16.93
CA SER A 311 26.39 14.57 -18.31
C SER A 311 27.90 14.53 -18.49
N ILE A 312 28.36 13.62 -19.34
CA ILE A 312 29.71 13.63 -19.91
C ILE A 312 29.72 14.60 -21.10
N SER A 313 30.22 15.80 -20.90
CA SER A 313 30.19 16.93 -21.86
C SER A 313 31.34 16.90 -22.89
N SER A 314 32.45 16.23 -22.56
CA SER A 314 33.64 16.13 -23.42
C SER A 314 34.28 14.73 -23.38
N SER A 315 35.13 14.41 -24.35
CA SER A 315 35.84 13.12 -24.37
C SER A 315 36.88 12.97 -23.26
N THR A 316 37.21 14.08 -22.60
CA THR A 316 38.07 14.13 -21.40
C THR A 316 37.26 14.22 -20.11
N ASP A 317 35.93 14.36 -20.23
CA ASP A 317 35.03 14.48 -19.10
C ASP A 317 34.85 13.11 -18.43
N ASN A 318 35.27 13.00 -17.18
CA ASN A 318 35.22 11.75 -16.43
C ASN A 318 34.70 12.05 -15.03
N ASP A 319 33.49 11.61 -14.72
CA ASP A 319 32.87 12.02 -13.48
C ASP A 319 33.27 11.07 -12.35
N TYR A 320 34.00 11.60 -11.36
CA TYR A 320 34.39 10.84 -10.17
C TYR A 320 33.52 11.24 -8.97
N PHE A 321 32.85 10.27 -8.35
CA PHE A 321 32.13 10.43 -7.09
C PHE A 321 32.86 9.70 -5.97
N LYS A 322 32.89 10.29 -4.78
CA LYS A 322 33.48 9.72 -3.57
C LYS A 322 32.36 9.43 -2.57
N VAL A 323 32.23 8.15 -2.20
CA VAL A 323 31.28 7.67 -1.19
C VAL A 323 32.04 7.07 -0.02
N LYS A 324 31.45 7.15 1.17
CA LYS A 324 31.96 6.50 2.38
C LYS A 324 30.93 5.49 2.87
N THR A 325 31.36 4.25 3.06
CA THR A 325 30.58 3.21 3.74
C THR A 325 31.06 3.10 5.18
N ASN A 326 30.13 2.91 6.11
CA ASN A 326 30.42 2.83 7.55
C ASN A 326 30.40 1.39 8.08
N SER A 327 30.18 0.41 7.21
CA SER A 327 30.20 -1.02 7.55
C SER A 327 30.51 -1.85 6.32
N SER A 328 30.67 -3.17 6.49
CA SER A 328 30.68 -4.08 5.36
C SER A 328 29.28 -4.25 4.80
N GLY A 329 29.13 -4.34 3.48
CA GLY A 329 27.85 -4.59 2.84
C GLY A 329 27.93 -4.39 1.35
N LYS A 330 26.77 -4.35 0.71
CA LYS A 330 26.66 -4.38 -0.73
C LYS A 330 26.42 -2.99 -1.30
N LEU A 331 27.41 -2.47 -2.04
CA LEU A 331 27.31 -1.22 -2.76
C LEU A 331 26.79 -1.49 -4.17
N LYS A 332 25.68 -0.85 -4.53
CA LYS A 332 25.05 -0.92 -5.84
C LYS A 332 25.19 0.42 -6.54
N VAL A 333 25.68 0.39 -7.77
CA VAL A 333 25.83 1.55 -8.65
C VAL A 333 25.09 1.22 -9.94
N LYS A 334 24.17 2.07 -10.35
CA LYS A 334 23.45 1.94 -11.62
C LYS A 334 23.54 3.26 -12.37
N VAL A 335 23.95 3.19 -13.63
CA VAL A 335 24.04 4.33 -14.54
C VAL A 335 23.13 4.05 -15.73
N SER A 336 22.17 4.92 -15.97
CA SER A 336 21.19 4.78 -17.07
C SER A 336 21.36 5.93 -18.07
N PHE A 337 21.47 5.61 -19.35
CA PHE A 337 21.67 6.58 -20.44
C PHE A 337 20.99 6.06 -21.71
N VAL A 338 21.04 6.84 -22.79
CA VAL A 338 20.54 6.39 -24.10
C VAL A 338 21.75 5.98 -24.94
N HIS A 339 22.00 4.67 -25.10
CA HIS A 339 23.18 4.16 -25.80
C HIS A 339 23.34 4.73 -27.22
N SER A 340 22.23 4.97 -27.94
CA SER A 340 22.28 5.60 -29.27
C SER A 340 22.75 7.05 -29.28
N LYS A 341 22.78 7.73 -28.12
CA LYS A 341 23.30 9.10 -27.95
C LYS A 341 24.75 9.12 -27.43
N GLY A 342 25.25 8.01 -26.91
CA GLY A 342 26.61 7.86 -26.41
C GLY A 342 26.71 6.67 -25.47
N ASP A 343 27.78 5.90 -25.61
CA ASP A 343 28.04 4.70 -24.81
C ASP A 343 28.83 5.06 -23.55
N LEU A 344 28.24 4.90 -22.37
CA LEU A 344 28.86 5.29 -21.11
C LEU A 344 29.13 4.05 -20.26
N ASP A 345 30.29 4.06 -19.62
CA ASP A 345 30.81 2.97 -18.81
C ASP A 345 30.94 3.42 -17.35
N VAL A 346 30.93 2.46 -16.42
CA VAL A 346 31.10 2.74 -14.98
C VAL A 346 32.17 1.84 -14.34
N LYS A 347 32.94 2.42 -13.42
CA LYS A 347 33.97 1.73 -12.61
C LYS A 347 33.79 2.04 -11.14
N LEU A 348 34.00 1.02 -10.31
CA LEU A 348 34.12 1.14 -8.86
C LEU A 348 35.59 0.98 -8.48
N ILE A 349 36.11 1.92 -7.70
CA ILE A 349 37.51 2.06 -7.31
C ILE A 349 37.60 2.11 -5.77
N ASN A 350 38.52 1.36 -5.17
CA ASN A 350 38.70 1.34 -3.71
C ASN A 350 39.57 2.52 -3.20
N GLY A 351 39.70 2.66 -1.88
CA GLY A 351 40.54 3.68 -1.24
C GLY A 351 42.03 3.62 -1.61
N SER A 352 42.52 2.47 -2.09
CA SER A 352 43.87 2.28 -2.62
C SER A 352 44.00 2.66 -4.11
N LYS A 353 42.96 3.27 -4.69
CA LYS A 353 42.88 3.71 -6.10
C LYS A 353 42.93 2.55 -7.11
N GLN A 354 42.56 1.34 -6.70
CA GLN A 354 42.46 0.18 -7.58
C GLN A 354 41.01 0.00 -8.03
N THR A 355 40.79 -0.22 -9.33
CA THR A 355 39.47 -0.62 -9.84
C THR A 355 39.13 -2.02 -9.33
N ILE A 356 38.04 -2.13 -8.59
CA ILE A 356 37.57 -3.38 -7.97
C ILE A 356 36.36 -3.98 -8.69
N ALA A 357 35.59 -3.16 -9.40
CA ALA A 357 34.51 -3.61 -10.28
C ALA A 357 34.33 -2.64 -11.46
N LYS A 358 33.74 -3.12 -12.55
CA LYS A 358 33.44 -2.32 -13.74
C LYS A 358 32.25 -2.91 -14.50
N SER A 359 31.50 -2.05 -15.17
CA SER A 359 30.49 -2.42 -16.16
C SER A 359 30.77 -1.57 -17.40
N GLU A 360 31.05 -2.24 -18.52
CA GLU A 360 31.49 -1.64 -19.79
C GLU A 360 30.73 -2.32 -20.95
N SER A 361 29.40 -2.28 -20.91
CA SER A 361 28.53 -2.90 -21.92
C SER A 361 28.04 -1.88 -22.95
N THR A 362 27.33 -2.34 -23.98
CA THR A 362 26.66 -1.46 -24.97
C THR A 362 25.17 -1.28 -24.67
N SER A 363 24.76 -1.56 -23.43
CA SER A 363 23.39 -1.40 -22.96
C SER A 363 23.12 0.07 -22.60
N SER A 364 21.86 0.48 -22.61
CA SER A 364 21.44 1.77 -22.04
C SER A 364 21.55 1.81 -20.50
N VAL A 365 21.98 0.72 -19.86
CA VAL A 365 22.14 0.60 -18.40
C VAL A 365 23.43 -0.13 -18.10
N GLU A 366 24.28 0.51 -17.30
CA GLU A 366 25.44 -0.11 -16.67
C GLU A 366 25.18 -0.29 -15.17
N GLN A 367 25.51 -1.46 -14.63
CA GLN A 367 25.22 -1.78 -13.23
C GLN A 367 26.37 -2.55 -12.57
N ILE A 368 26.76 -2.11 -11.39
CA ILE A 368 27.72 -2.78 -10.51
C ILE A 368 27.03 -3.09 -9.19
N GLU A 369 27.19 -4.32 -8.72
CA GLU A 369 26.83 -4.75 -7.38
C GLU A 369 28.07 -5.41 -6.76
N PHE A 370 28.60 -4.85 -5.67
CA PHE A 370 29.87 -5.30 -5.11
C PHE A 370 29.87 -5.25 -3.57
N GLU A 371 30.38 -6.31 -2.95
CA GLU A 371 30.59 -6.37 -1.50
C GLU A 371 31.80 -5.50 -1.14
N VAL A 372 31.57 -4.50 -0.31
CA VAL A 372 32.57 -3.55 0.16
C VAL A 372 32.65 -3.57 1.68
N GLY A 373 33.85 -3.34 2.24
CA GLY A 373 34.03 -3.13 3.68
C GLY A 373 33.68 -1.71 4.12
N GLU A 374 33.89 -1.41 5.40
CA GLU A 374 33.95 -0.01 5.86
C GLU A 374 35.11 0.69 5.14
N GLY A 375 34.84 1.87 4.57
CA GLY A 375 35.90 2.61 3.90
C GLY A 375 35.40 3.66 2.93
N THR A 376 36.34 4.19 2.15
CA THR A 376 36.06 5.14 1.08
C THR A 376 36.14 4.43 -0.27
N PHE A 377 35.13 4.66 -1.10
CA PHE A 377 35.04 4.13 -2.46
C PHE A 377 34.79 5.26 -3.44
N TYR A 378 35.23 5.05 -4.66
CA TYR A 378 35.08 6.01 -5.75
C TYR A 378 34.35 5.36 -6.91
N ILE A 379 33.42 6.10 -7.49
CA ILE A 379 32.68 5.70 -8.68
C ILE A 379 33.16 6.58 -9.82
N LYS A 380 33.52 5.98 -10.95
CA LYS A 380 33.92 6.70 -12.15
C LYS A 380 32.93 6.40 -13.27
N VAL A 381 32.27 7.42 -13.80
CA VAL A 381 31.46 7.37 -15.02
C VAL A 381 32.27 7.99 -16.17
N PHE A 382 32.32 7.34 -17.33
CA PHE A 382 33.10 7.84 -18.46
C PHE A 382 32.56 7.33 -19.80
N GLY A 383 32.79 8.07 -20.88
CA GLY A 383 32.39 7.63 -22.21
C GLY A 383 33.34 6.60 -22.84
N TYR A 384 32.78 5.51 -23.37
CA TYR A 384 33.53 4.55 -24.18
C TYR A 384 34.10 5.25 -25.42
N LYS A 385 35.42 5.15 -25.62
CA LYS A 385 36.17 5.87 -26.68
C LYS A 385 35.89 7.38 -26.73
N GLY A 386 35.58 8.00 -25.59
CA GLY A 386 35.31 9.44 -25.51
C GLY A 386 33.90 9.83 -25.96
N ALA A 387 32.96 8.87 -25.94
CA ALA A 387 31.54 9.15 -26.09
C ALA A 387 31.06 10.18 -25.05
N LYS A 388 29.98 10.87 -25.39
CA LYS A 388 29.38 11.95 -24.60
C LYS A 388 27.91 11.62 -24.40
N GLY A 389 27.32 12.10 -23.32
CA GLY A 389 25.90 11.88 -23.11
C GLY A 389 25.44 12.24 -21.71
N SER A 390 24.16 12.55 -21.60
CA SER A 390 23.46 12.67 -20.32
C SER A 390 23.18 11.29 -19.74
N TYR A 391 23.28 11.17 -18.42
CA TYR A 391 23.03 9.93 -17.69
C TYR A 391 22.35 10.21 -16.36
N LYS A 392 21.62 9.21 -15.87
CA LYS A 392 21.10 9.14 -14.50
C LYS A 392 21.98 8.20 -13.70
N ILE A 393 22.43 8.61 -12.52
CA ILE A 393 23.16 7.74 -11.59
C ILE A 393 22.33 7.45 -10.35
N GLU A 394 22.31 6.19 -9.94
CA GLU A 394 21.72 5.71 -8.70
C GLU A 394 22.80 4.95 -7.92
N VAL A 395 23.09 5.38 -6.68
CA VAL A 395 24.04 4.69 -5.79
C VAL A 395 23.36 4.36 -4.48
N THR A 396 23.29 3.09 -4.15
CA THR A 396 22.71 2.60 -2.89
C THR A 396 23.69 1.69 -2.18
N PHE A 397 23.60 1.64 -0.86
CA PHE A 397 24.44 0.76 -0.04
C PHE A 397 23.57 0.01 0.95
N GLU A 398 23.61 -1.30 0.86
CA GLU A 398 22.96 -2.24 1.77
C GLU A 398 24.01 -2.70 2.78
N GLY A 399 24.22 -1.90 3.83
CA GLY A 399 25.16 -2.21 4.90
C GLY A 399 24.70 -3.40 5.74
N GLN A 400 25.64 -4.25 6.14
CA GLN A 400 25.49 -5.06 7.34
C GLN A 400 25.79 -4.14 8.51
N ALA A 401 24.79 -3.73 9.28
CA ALA A 401 25.06 -3.05 10.53
C ALA A 401 25.56 -4.08 11.55
N ALA A 402 26.78 -3.88 12.02
CA ALA A 402 27.23 -4.39 13.31
C ALA A 402 26.33 -3.76 14.38
N GLY A 403 25.49 -4.58 15.01
CA GLY A 403 24.69 -4.20 16.17
C GLY A 403 24.59 -5.45 17.03
N ASN A 404 25.48 -5.50 18.03
CA ASN A 404 25.55 -6.55 19.03
C ASN A 404 24.32 -6.49 19.90
N GLU A 405 23.60 -7.60 19.98
CA GLU A 405 22.84 -7.89 21.18
C GLU A 405 23.77 -7.84 22.40
N PRO A 406 23.32 -7.29 23.54
CA PRO A 406 21.97 -6.79 23.80
C PRO A 406 21.83 -5.29 23.51
N ASN A 407 20.80 -4.87 22.75
CA ASN A 407 20.38 -3.46 22.59
C ASN A 407 18.96 -3.17 23.11
N ASP A 408 18.56 -3.91 24.14
CA ASP A 408 17.26 -3.90 24.82
C ASP A 408 16.88 -2.64 25.62
N SER A 409 17.73 -1.61 25.65
CA SER A 409 17.51 -0.45 26.50
C SER A 409 18.16 0.83 25.94
N ILE A 410 17.72 1.98 26.44
CA ILE A 410 18.37 3.28 26.16
C ILE A 410 19.88 3.24 26.46
N ALA A 411 20.28 2.57 27.55
CA ALA A 411 21.69 2.50 27.96
C ALA A 411 22.55 1.62 27.03
N THR A 412 21.91 0.69 26.32
CA THR A 412 22.56 -0.26 25.40
C THR A 412 22.20 0.01 23.93
N ALA A 413 21.54 1.14 23.65
CA ALA A 413 21.04 1.46 22.32
C ALA A 413 22.15 1.50 21.27
N THR A 414 21.88 0.91 20.11
CA THR A 414 22.82 0.87 18.98
C THR A 414 22.90 2.25 18.32
N PRO A 415 24.05 2.93 18.27
CA PRO A 415 24.16 4.22 17.59
C PRO A 415 24.00 4.06 16.08
N VAL A 416 23.12 4.86 15.47
CA VAL A 416 22.87 4.85 14.02
C VAL A 416 23.01 6.25 13.42
N ALA A 417 23.64 6.32 12.24
CA ALA A 417 23.71 7.54 11.44
C ALA A 417 22.47 7.64 10.54
N LEU A 418 21.99 8.85 10.22
CA LEU A 418 20.86 9.03 9.30
C LEU A 418 21.33 9.53 7.93
N PRO A 419 20.76 9.01 6.82
CA PRO A 419 19.79 7.90 6.74
C PRO A 419 20.48 6.53 6.91
N THR A 420 19.77 5.55 7.49
CA THR A 420 20.20 4.15 7.56
C THR A 420 19.00 3.23 7.32
N VAL A 421 19.22 2.14 6.59
CA VAL A 421 18.26 1.03 6.44
C VAL A 421 18.82 -0.17 7.18
N LEU A 422 18.00 -0.77 8.06
CA LEU A 422 18.37 -1.93 8.86
C LEU A 422 17.50 -3.13 8.50
N LYS A 423 18.08 -4.33 8.49
CA LYS A 423 17.37 -5.60 8.44
C LYS A 423 17.71 -6.40 9.69
N LYS A 424 16.75 -6.51 10.59
CA LYS A 424 16.90 -7.09 11.93
C LYS A 424 15.72 -7.99 12.25
N GLU A 425 15.88 -8.83 13.27
CA GLU A 425 14.86 -9.73 13.78
C GLU A 425 14.69 -9.44 15.28
N ILE A 426 13.46 -9.45 15.78
CA ILE A 426 13.20 -9.48 17.22
C ILE A 426 13.38 -10.95 17.64
N GLU A 427 14.48 -11.24 18.32
CA GLU A 427 14.99 -12.58 18.63
C GLU A 427 14.08 -13.34 19.60
N SER A 428 13.40 -12.63 20.51
CA SER A 428 12.55 -13.27 21.52
C SER A 428 11.42 -12.39 22.04
N ASN A 429 10.52 -12.98 22.82
CA ASN A 429 9.35 -12.27 23.35
C ASN A 429 9.75 -11.38 24.55
N GLY A 430 9.92 -10.09 24.28
CA GLY A 430 10.39 -9.09 25.25
C GLY A 430 11.63 -8.33 24.78
N ASP A 431 12.25 -8.80 23.70
CA ASP A 431 13.33 -8.11 23.00
C ASP A 431 12.84 -6.77 22.43
N LYS A 432 13.63 -5.74 22.69
CA LYS A 432 13.38 -4.37 22.27
C LYS A 432 14.60 -3.83 21.56
N ASP A 433 14.41 -3.44 20.32
CA ASP A 433 15.51 -2.94 19.53
C ASP A 433 15.64 -1.42 19.69
N PHE A 434 16.58 -0.94 20.51
CA PHE A 434 16.85 0.50 20.66
C PHE A 434 17.97 0.97 19.72
N TYR A 435 17.69 2.05 18.97
CA TYR A 435 18.64 2.73 18.09
C TYR A 435 18.81 4.19 18.48
N GLU A 436 20.03 4.60 18.84
CA GLU A 436 20.36 5.99 19.19
C GLU A 436 20.61 6.82 17.93
N ILE A 437 19.90 7.94 17.78
CA ILE A 437 20.14 8.95 16.74
C ILE A 437 20.55 10.28 17.36
N LYS A 438 21.56 10.93 16.75
CA LYS A 438 22.04 12.27 17.14
C LYS A 438 21.78 13.28 16.04
N LEU A 439 20.98 14.30 16.35
CA LEU A 439 20.62 15.38 15.44
C LEU A 439 21.47 16.62 15.72
N ALA A 440 22.24 17.06 14.73
CA ALA A 440 23.07 18.27 14.83
C ALA A 440 22.27 19.59 14.69
N SER A 441 21.08 19.51 14.10
CA SER A 441 20.13 20.62 13.88
C SER A 441 18.70 20.08 13.92
N THR A 442 17.72 20.96 14.03
CA THR A 442 16.31 20.58 13.86
C THR A 442 16.09 20.01 12.47
N LYS A 443 15.52 18.80 12.37
CA LYS A 443 15.21 18.11 11.11
C LYS A 443 13.97 17.26 11.28
N THR A 444 13.27 17.00 10.17
CA THR A 444 12.25 15.95 10.13
C THR A 444 12.94 14.60 10.08
N VAL A 445 12.65 13.77 11.08
CA VAL A 445 13.11 12.37 11.15
C VAL A 445 11.95 11.48 10.77
N SER A 446 12.18 10.65 9.75
CA SER A 446 11.25 9.60 9.33
C SER A 446 11.82 8.25 9.73
N ALA A 447 11.04 7.47 10.47
CA ALA A 447 11.35 6.08 10.81
C ALA A 447 10.22 5.21 10.26
N SER A 448 10.58 4.13 9.57
CA SER A 448 9.62 3.20 8.97
C SER A 448 10.08 1.77 9.19
N LEU A 449 9.14 0.90 9.53
CA LEU A 449 9.36 -0.51 9.80
C LEU A 449 8.43 -1.32 8.90
N SER A 450 9.00 -2.20 8.08
CA SER A 450 8.24 -3.16 7.28
C SER A 450 8.49 -4.57 7.81
N PHE A 451 7.41 -5.31 8.05
CA PHE A 451 7.44 -6.66 8.59
C PHE A 451 6.23 -7.44 8.06
N SER A 452 6.13 -8.73 8.41
CA SER A 452 4.94 -9.51 8.08
C SER A 452 4.12 -9.73 9.34
N HIS A 453 2.95 -9.11 9.42
CA HIS A 453 2.01 -9.24 10.54
C HIS A 453 1.58 -10.70 10.75
N SER A 454 1.61 -11.52 9.70
CA SER A 454 1.39 -12.97 9.80
C SER A 454 2.39 -13.70 10.72
N ARG A 455 3.54 -13.08 11.00
CA ARG A 455 4.60 -13.60 11.89
C ARG A 455 4.63 -12.95 13.26
N GLY A 456 3.79 -11.94 13.52
CA GLY A 456 3.78 -11.14 14.73
C GLY A 456 3.64 -9.65 14.42
N ASP A 457 3.09 -8.90 15.37
CA ASP A 457 2.92 -7.46 15.24
C ASP A 457 4.15 -6.74 15.77
N LEU A 458 4.61 -5.69 15.10
CA LEU A 458 5.74 -4.88 15.56
C LEU A 458 5.30 -3.43 15.65
N ASP A 459 5.58 -2.80 16.78
CA ASP A 459 5.33 -1.39 17.00
C ASP A 459 6.62 -0.57 16.87
N LEU A 460 6.46 0.71 16.53
CA LEU A 460 7.55 1.67 16.38
C LEU A 460 7.35 2.86 17.32
N TYR A 461 8.43 3.30 17.98
CA TYR A 461 8.42 4.46 18.89
C TYR A 461 9.62 5.37 18.64
N ILE A 462 9.45 6.67 18.89
CA ILE A 462 10.53 7.64 19.05
C ILE A 462 10.51 8.14 20.49
N LEU A 463 11.63 7.99 21.21
CA LEU A 463 11.80 8.44 22.59
C LEU A 463 12.81 9.59 22.70
N ASN A 464 12.65 10.44 23.71
CA ASN A 464 13.67 11.41 24.12
C ASN A 464 14.70 10.78 25.07
N THR A 465 15.66 11.58 25.56
CA THR A 465 16.70 11.12 26.50
C THR A 465 16.19 10.69 27.88
N ASP A 466 15.01 11.16 28.27
CA ASP A 466 14.37 10.81 29.53
C ASP A 466 13.51 9.53 29.40
N GLY A 467 13.43 8.96 28.20
CA GLY A 467 12.65 7.77 27.88
C GLY A 467 11.17 8.03 27.63
N GLU A 468 10.77 9.29 27.52
CA GLU A 468 9.39 9.67 27.21
C GLU A 468 9.10 9.49 25.72
N VAL A 469 7.89 9.02 25.40
CA VAL A 469 7.44 8.85 24.01
C VAL A 469 7.19 10.21 23.37
N VAL A 470 7.99 10.53 22.36
CA VAL A 470 7.84 11.72 21.52
C VAL A 470 6.82 11.48 20.42
N ASP A 471 6.83 10.28 19.83
CA ASP A 471 5.86 9.84 18.83
C ASP A 471 5.83 8.30 18.74
N LYS A 472 4.76 7.71 18.20
CA LYS A 472 4.61 6.25 18.07
C LYS A 472 3.69 5.85 16.90
N SER A 473 3.92 4.64 16.39
CA SER A 473 3.06 3.95 15.42
C SER A 473 2.86 2.53 15.94
N THR A 474 1.61 2.17 16.23
CA THR A 474 1.24 0.90 16.88
C THR A 474 0.07 0.22 16.17
N GLY A 475 0.11 0.22 14.84
CA GLY A 475 -0.90 -0.42 14.01
C GLY A 475 -0.73 -1.93 13.96
N THR A 476 -1.70 -2.59 13.32
CA THR A 476 -1.69 -4.05 13.10
C THR A 476 -1.41 -4.38 11.63
N LYS A 477 -0.67 -3.53 10.92
CA LYS A 477 -0.40 -3.64 9.48
C LYS A 477 1.07 -4.00 9.28
N ASP A 478 1.40 -4.60 8.14
CA ASP A 478 2.78 -4.94 7.73
C ASP A 478 3.75 -3.73 7.60
N LEU A 479 3.31 -2.53 7.98
CA LEU A 479 4.06 -1.27 7.94
C LEU A 479 3.70 -0.38 9.13
N GLU A 480 4.70 -0.05 9.94
CA GLU A 480 4.64 1.07 10.90
C GLU A 480 5.50 2.23 10.39
N ALA A 481 5.02 3.47 10.55
CA ALA A 481 5.74 4.64 10.07
C ALA A 481 5.48 5.88 10.94
N ILE A 482 6.57 6.58 11.29
CA ILE A 482 6.55 7.83 12.05
C ILE A 482 7.32 8.88 11.26
N SER A 483 6.78 10.09 11.14
CA SER A 483 7.49 11.25 10.59
C SER A 483 7.30 12.44 11.52
N ARG A 484 8.39 12.89 12.16
CA ARG A 484 8.33 13.92 13.20
C ARG A 484 9.45 14.94 13.04
N SER A 485 9.12 16.22 13.20
CA SER A 485 10.13 17.28 13.32
C SER A 485 10.74 17.25 14.72
N LEU A 486 12.03 16.94 14.81
CA LEU A 486 12.78 16.83 16.05
C LEU A 486 13.85 17.91 16.10
N SER A 487 13.99 18.58 17.25
CA SER A 487 15.03 19.58 17.48
C SER A 487 16.42 18.96 17.53
N LYS A 488 17.48 19.79 17.48
CA LYS A 488 18.84 19.36 17.80
C LYS A 488 18.86 18.62 19.15
N GLY A 489 19.37 17.39 19.18
CA GLY A 489 19.37 16.55 20.38
C GLY A 489 19.64 15.08 20.07
N THR A 490 19.59 14.25 21.12
CA THR A 490 19.66 12.79 21.01
C THR A 490 18.27 12.22 21.18
N TYR A 491 17.89 11.24 20.35
CA TYR A 491 16.63 10.52 20.42
C TYR A 491 16.88 9.03 20.21
N TYR A 492 15.89 8.21 20.56
CA TYR A 492 15.96 6.77 20.39
C TYR A 492 14.79 6.29 19.54
N VAL A 493 15.08 5.57 18.46
CA VAL A 493 14.07 4.83 17.70
C VAL A 493 13.99 3.44 18.31
N VAL A 494 12.79 3.01 18.67
CA VAL A 494 12.58 1.73 19.37
C VAL A 494 11.61 0.88 18.59
N VAL A 495 12.01 -0.35 18.29
CA VAL A 495 11.17 -1.38 17.69
C VAL A 495 10.83 -2.42 18.75
N VAL A 496 9.58 -2.81 18.84
CA VAL A 496 9.10 -3.76 19.85
C VAL A 496 8.15 -4.76 19.23
N GLY A 497 8.35 -6.04 19.54
CA GLY A 497 7.38 -7.08 19.18
C GLY A 497 6.13 -7.03 20.06
N TYR A 498 5.00 -6.67 19.47
CA TYR A 498 3.69 -6.76 20.08
C TYR A 498 3.09 -8.15 19.77
N LYS A 499 3.12 -9.06 20.74
CA LYS A 499 2.12 -10.13 20.74
C LYS A 499 0.82 -9.44 21.11
N SER A 500 -0.21 -9.53 20.28
CA SER A 500 -1.51 -8.91 20.55
C SER A 500 -2.05 -9.37 21.90
N ALA A 501 -1.75 -8.58 22.93
CA ALA A 501 -2.53 -8.55 24.14
C ALA A 501 -3.95 -8.11 23.74
N PRO A 502 -4.99 -8.67 24.38
CA PRO A 502 -6.37 -8.24 24.16
C PRO A 502 -6.46 -6.71 24.20
N GLY A 503 -6.94 -6.11 23.11
CA GLY A 503 -6.47 -4.80 22.65
C GLY A 503 -7.57 -3.85 22.23
N GLY A 504 -8.78 -4.00 22.76
CA GLY A 504 -9.84 -2.98 22.71
C GLY A 504 -11.17 -3.43 22.10
N GLY A 505 -11.27 -4.67 21.64
CA GLY A 505 -12.51 -5.28 21.17
C GLY A 505 -13.48 -5.61 22.31
N THR A 506 -14.77 -5.64 22.01
CA THR A 506 -15.83 -5.95 22.99
C THR A 506 -15.76 -7.39 23.51
N THR A 507 -15.23 -8.34 22.72
CA THR A 507 -15.11 -9.77 23.08
C THR A 507 -13.76 -10.13 23.69
N ASP A 508 -12.83 -9.18 23.81
CA ASP A 508 -11.44 -9.43 24.21
C ASP A 508 -11.31 -9.94 25.66
N TYR A 509 -12.33 -9.72 26.49
CA TYR A 509 -12.39 -10.25 27.85
C TYR A 509 -12.21 -11.78 27.89
N ALA A 510 -12.66 -12.48 26.84
CA ALA A 510 -12.59 -13.93 26.74
C ALA A 510 -11.19 -14.48 26.46
N VAL A 511 -10.21 -13.61 26.20
CA VAL A 511 -8.78 -13.96 26.09
C VAL A 511 -8.02 -13.40 27.30
N ASP A 512 -8.27 -12.13 27.64
CA ASP A 512 -7.57 -11.41 28.71
C ASP A 512 -7.68 -12.11 30.07
N ILE A 513 -8.86 -12.65 30.37
CA ILE A 513 -9.14 -13.36 31.61
C ILE A 513 -8.18 -14.53 31.86
N TYR A 514 -7.75 -15.27 30.83
CA TYR A 514 -6.82 -16.40 30.99
C TYR A 514 -5.39 -15.94 31.28
N HIS A 515 -4.96 -14.85 30.64
CA HIS A 515 -3.66 -14.24 30.92
C HIS A 515 -3.61 -13.75 32.37
N LYS A 516 -4.62 -12.97 32.78
CA LYS A 516 -4.71 -12.39 34.13
C LYS A 516 -4.89 -13.45 35.22
N ALA A 517 -5.66 -14.50 34.95
CA ALA A 517 -5.77 -15.65 35.85
C ALA A 517 -4.40 -16.29 36.16
N LEU A 518 -3.53 -16.43 35.15
CA LEU A 518 -2.19 -17.00 35.33
C LEU A 518 -1.15 -16.00 35.86
N GLU A 519 -1.31 -14.70 35.64
CA GLU A 519 -0.34 -13.66 36.04
C GLU A 519 -0.61 -13.12 37.45
N GLN A 520 -1.86 -12.83 37.74
CA GLN A 520 -2.29 -12.06 38.91
C GLN A 520 -3.21 -12.87 39.81
N GLY A 521 -3.84 -13.92 39.29
CA GLY A 521 -4.84 -14.70 40.02
C GLY A 521 -6.19 -14.01 40.15
N ASN A 522 -6.34 -12.80 39.59
CA ASN A 522 -7.59 -12.07 39.56
C ASN A 522 -7.83 -11.36 38.21
N TYR A 523 -9.07 -10.96 37.94
CA TYR A 523 -9.45 -10.22 36.72
C TYR A 523 -10.54 -9.17 37.01
N GLU A 524 -10.41 -7.97 36.43
CA GLU A 524 -11.48 -6.97 36.41
C GLU A 524 -12.10 -6.95 35.01
N CYS A 525 -13.31 -7.50 34.88
CA CYS A 525 -14.00 -7.62 33.61
C CYS A 525 -14.76 -6.33 33.29
N PHE A 526 -14.58 -5.83 32.07
CA PHE A 526 -15.26 -4.63 31.56
C PHE A 526 -16.68 -4.90 31.01
N LEU A 527 -17.19 -6.13 31.16
CA LEU A 527 -18.57 -6.52 30.89
C LEU A 527 -19.25 -7.02 32.16
N SER A 528 -20.58 -6.97 32.20
CA SER A 528 -21.42 -7.52 33.25
C SER A 528 -21.30 -9.05 33.32
N SER A 529 -21.44 -9.62 34.52
CA SER A 529 -21.44 -11.07 34.77
C SER A 529 -22.47 -11.84 33.94
N GLU A 530 -23.54 -11.16 33.51
CA GLU A 530 -24.70 -11.74 32.82
C GLU A 530 -24.67 -11.55 31.29
N THR A 531 -23.66 -10.87 30.75
CA THR A 531 -23.59 -10.56 29.32
C THR A 531 -23.14 -11.78 28.53
N GLU A 532 -24.12 -12.52 28.00
CA GLU A 532 -23.88 -13.68 27.15
C GLU A 532 -23.55 -13.27 25.72
N LEU A 533 -22.42 -13.76 25.19
CA LEU A 533 -22.00 -13.51 23.82
C LEU A 533 -21.64 -14.81 23.09
N PRO A 534 -21.94 -14.92 21.79
CA PRO A 534 -21.50 -16.02 20.95
C PRO A 534 -20.01 -15.89 20.64
N MET A 535 -19.28 -16.99 20.81
CA MET A 535 -17.84 -17.10 20.67
C MET A 535 -17.49 -18.31 19.80
N LEU A 536 -16.35 -18.23 19.12
CA LEU A 536 -15.81 -19.31 18.31
C LEU A 536 -14.31 -19.42 18.61
N TYR A 537 -13.87 -20.60 19.07
CA TYR A 537 -12.46 -20.81 19.39
C TYR A 537 -11.62 -20.91 18.11
N MET A 538 -10.37 -20.45 18.14
CA MET A 538 -9.55 -20.30 16.93
C MET A 538 -9.35 -21.60 16.11
N PRO A 539 -9.07 -22.78 16.73
CA PRO A 539 -9.05 -24.05 16.00
C PRO A 539 -10.35 -24.34 15.25
N ASP A 540 -11.50 -24.03 15.86
CA ASP A 540 -12.82 -24.20 15.25
C ASP A 540 -13.08 -23.18 14.14
N ALA A 541 -12.63 -21.93 14.29
CA ALA A 541 -12.73 -20.91 13.25
C ALA A 541 -11.93 -21.27 11.98
N LEU A 542 -10.69 -21.76 12.18
CA LEU A 542 -9.84 -22.24 11.09
C LEU A 542 -10.48 -23.43 10.39
N ARG A 543 -10.94 -24.42 11.16
CA ARG A 543 -11.61 -25.61 10.61
C ARG A 543 -12.85 -25.20 9.83
N ALA A 544 -13.72 -24.35 10.38
CA ALA A 544 -14.93 -23.89 9.72
C ALA A 544 -14.65 -23.29 8.34
N THR A 545 -13.59 -22.49 8.25
CA THR A 545 -13.20 -21.82 7.01
C THR A 545 -12.67 -22.82 5.99
N ILE A 546 -11.78 -23.73 6.41
CA ILE A 546 -11.23 -24.78 5.54
C ILE A 546 -12.34 -25.68 5.01
N SER A 547 -13.21 -26.19 5.89
CA SER A 547 -14.29 -27.11 5.47
C SER A 547 -15.34 -26.44 4.59
N LEU A 548 -15.59 -25.14 4.74
CA LEU A 548 -16.43 -24.39 3.80
C LEU A 548 -15.77 -24.26 2.42
N MET A 549 -14.45 -24.06 2.37
CA MET A 549 -13.68 -23.99 1.11
C MET A 549 -13.59 -25.35 0.41
N GLU A 550 -13.57 -26.44 1.17
CA GLU A 550 -13.51 -27.81 0.65
C GLU A 550 -14.89 -28.40 0.32
N ALA A 551 -15.97 -27.76 0.76
CA ALA A 551 -17.33 -28.22 0.52
C ALA A 551 -17.69 -28.23 -0.98
N PRO A 552 -18.45 -29.24 -1.46
CA PRO A 552 -18.92 -29.26 -2.84
C PRO A 552 -19.73 -27.99 -3.17
N ALA A 553 -19.41 -27.36 -4.30
CA ALA A 553 -19.98 -26.08 -4.68
C ALA A 553 -21.52 -26.11 -4.82
N GLU A 554 -22.08 -27.29 -5.14
CA GLU A 554 -23.52 -27.54 -5.26
C GLU A 554 -24.24 -27.59 -3.91
N GLN A 555 -23.52 -27.84 -2.81
CA GLN A 555 -24.08 -27.87 -1.46
C GLN A 555 -24.10 -26.49 -0.81
N ILE A 556 -23.26 -25.55 -1.28
CA ILE A 556 -23.18 -24.16 -0.80
C ILE A 556 -24.28 -23.30 -1.44
N LYS A 557 -25.39 -23.14 -0.71
CA LYS A 557 -26.59 -22.40 -1.18
C LYS A 557 -26.53 -20.90 -0.89
N ILE A 558 -25.80 -20.48 0.14
CA ILE A 558 -25.64 -19.07 0.50
C ILE A 558 -24.25 -18.60 0.02
N ARG A 559 -24.23 -17.54 -0.79
CA ARG A 559 -22.98 -16.96 -1.34
C ARG A 559 -22.63 -15.58 -0.75
N SER A 560 -23.40 -15.14 0.24
CA SER A 560 -23.15 -13.92 1.01
C SER A 560 -22.43 -14.24 2.32
N SER A 561 -23.14 -14.69 3.35
CA SER A 561 -22.61 -14.88 4.70
C SER A 561 -23.33 -16.02 5.43
N TYR A 562 -22.57 -16.93 6.03
CA TYR A 562 -23.08 -17.95 6.95
C TYR A 562 -22.87 -17.50 8.39
N ASN A 563 -23.86 -17.75 9.25
CA ASN A 563 -23.63 -17.81 10.69
C ASN A 563 -22.86 -19.09 11.02
N VAL A 564 -21.82 -18.98 11.83
CA VAL A 564 -21.00 -20.10 12.29
C VAL A 564 -20.89 -19.99 13.81
N ALA A 565 -21.54 -20.90 14.54
CA ALA A 565 -21.57 -20.89 16.00
C ALA A 565 -20.53 -21.85 16.56
N GLY A 566 -19.84 -21.42 17.63
CA GLY A 566 -19.03 -22.28 18.48
C GLY A 566 -19.76 -22.57 19.78
N MET A 567 -19.69 -21.61 20.70
CA MET A 567 -20.30 -21.66 22.03
C MET A 567 -20.82 -20.27 22.42
N SER A 568 -21.74 -20.19 23.38
CA SER A 568 -22.16 -18.93 23.99
C SER A 568 -21.91 -19.01 25.49
N PHE A 569 -21.34 -17.96 26.07
CA PHE A 569 -21.12 -17.90 27.50
C PHE A 569 -21.09 -16.46 28.03
N THR A 570 -21.31 -16.32 29.34
CA THR A 570 -21.14 -15.07 30.09
C THR A 570 -19.76 -14.98 30.74
N PRO A 571 -19.31 -13.77 31.15
CA PRO A 571 -18.11 -13.58 31.95
C PRO A 571 -18.04 -14.44 33.23
N GLU A 572 -19.16 -14.70 33.91
CA GLU A 572 -19.16 -15.58 35.08
C GLU A 572 -19.00 -17.05 34.70
N GLN A 573 -19.53 -17.50 33.57
CA GLN A 573 -19.38 -18.89 33.11
C GLN A 573 -17.93 -19.21 32.72
N ILE A 574 -17.23 -18.31 32.02
CA ILE A 574 -15.80 -18.48 31.72
C ILE A 574 -14.95 -18.41 32.99
N ALA A 575 -15.28 -17.52 33.95
CA ALA A 575 -14.61 -17.48 35.24
C ALA A 575 -14.79 -18.79 36.02
N ALA A 576 -16.00 -19.36 36.03
CA ALA A 576 -16.27 -20.66 36.64
C ALA A 576 -15.47 -21.80 35.99
N SER A 577 -15.34 -21.80 34.66
CA SER A 577 -14.51 -22.78 33.95
C SER A 577 -13.02 -22.64 34.31
N ILE A 578 -12.51 -21.40 34.44
CA ILE A 578 -11.14 -21.15 34.91
C ILE A 578 -10.97 -21.60 36.36
N ARG A 579 -11.94 -21.38 37.26
CA ARG A 579 -11.88 -21.83 38.65
C ARG A 579 -11.78 -23.36 38.78
N ASN A 580 -12.27 -24.13 37.81
CA ASN A 580 -12.06 -25.58 37.80
C ASN A 580 -10.57 -25.96 37.65
N GLU A 581 -9.79 -25.11 36.97
CA GLU A 581 -8.35 -25.31 36.72
C GLU A 581 -7.46 -24.51 37.68
N ILE A 582 -7.95 -23.38 38.19
CA ILE A 582 -7.27 -22.44 39.09
C ILE A 582 -8.26 -22.04 40.21
N PRO A 583 -8.43 -22.85 41.27
CA PRO A 583 -9.46 -22.63 42.29
C PRO A 583 -9.37 -21.30 43.04
N SER A 584 -8.20 -20.67 43.05
CA SER A 584 -7.95 -19.37 43.68
C SER A 584 -8.28 -18.17 42.78
N PHE A 585 -8.78 -18.38 41.57
CA PHE A 585 -9.04 -17.30 40.63
C PHE A 585 -10.23 -16.43 41.04
N GLU A 586 -10.00 -15.12 41.15
CA GLU A 586 -11.02 -14.13 41.50
C GLU A 586 -11.40 -13.24 40.30
N ILE A 587 -12.65 -12.79 40.26
CA ILE A 587 -13.14 -11.88 39.21
C ILE A 587 -13.98 -10.77 39.82
N THR A 588 -13.85 -9.56 39.28
CA THR A 588 -14.69 -8.39 39.58
C THR A 588 -15.25 -7.82 38.28
N TYR A 589 -16.32 -7.04 38.36
CA TYR A 589 -17.03 -6.53 37.18
C TYR A 589 -17.12 -5.01 37.26
N ALA A 590 -16.52 -4.33 36.26
CA ALA A 590 -16.53 -2.88 36.11
C ALA A 590 -16.95 -2.52 34.67
N PRO A 591 -18.25 -2.63 34.33
CA PRO A 591 -18.72 -2.39 32.96
C PRO A 591 -18.37 -1.00 32.43
N ASP A 592 -17.89 -0.92 31.19
CA ASP A 592 -17.58 0.35 30.51
C ASP A 592 -18.39 0.54 29.21
N TYR A 593 -17.93 1.43 28.32
CA TYR A 593 -18.62 1.72 27.05
C TYR A 593 -18.85 0.46 26.18
N ARG A 594 -18.01 -0.58 26.32
CA ARG A 594 -18.12 -1.85 25.57
C ARG A 594 -19.36 -2.65 25.98
N GLN A 595 -19.88 -2.45 27.19
CA GLN A 595 -21.13 -3.07 27.63
C GLN A 595 -22.30 -2.75 26.69
N GLN A 596 -22.44 -1.49 26.28
CA GLN A 596 -23.53 -1.07 25.39
C GLN A 596 -23.39 -1.71 24.01
N ILE A 597 -22.16 -1.95 23.56
CA ILE A 597 -21.89 -2.65 22.30
C ILE A 597 -22.31 -4.12 22.45
N ALA A 598 -21.91 -4.79 23.53
CA ALA A 598 -22.27 -6.17 23.80
C ALA A 598 -23.79 -6.39 23.92
N ASP A 599 -24.50 -5.48 24.60
CA ASP A 599 -25.95 -5.54 24.76
C ASP A 599 -26.72 -5.37 23.43
N SER A 600 -26.07 -4.78 22.41
CA SER A 600 -26.63 -4.64 21.07
C SER A 600 -26.53 -5.92 20.23
N TRP A 601 -25.72 -6.89 20.67
CA TRP A 601 -25.43 -8.13 19.94
C TRP A 601 -26.36 -9.28 20.37
N PRO A 602 -26.57 -10.28 19.50
CA PRO A 602 -27.32 -11.47 19.87
C PRO A 602 -26.54 -12.31 20.90
N LYS A 603 -27.25 -12.97 21.81
CA LYS A 603 -26.65 -13.87 22.83
C LYS A 603 -26.16 -15.20 22.25
N SER A 604 -26.81 -15.64 21.19
CA SER A 604 -26.48 -16.85 20.43
C SER A 604 -26.83 -16.65 18.96
N ILE A 605 -26.20 -17.44 18.10
CA ILE A 605 -26.40 -17.41 16.66
C ILE A 605 -26.82 -18.79 16.15
N ASP A 606 -27.78 -18.81 15.24
CA ASP A 606 -28.23 -20.04 14.57
C ASP A 606 -27.32 -20.32 13.38
N ASP A 607 -26.56 -21.41 13.47
CA ASP A 607 -25.66 -21.92 12.43
C ASP A 607 -26.25 -23.08 11.63
N GLY A 608 -27.56 -23.35 11.76
CA GLY A 608 -28.23 -24.49 11.14
C GLY A 608 -28.00 -24.60 9.64
N THR A 609 -27.92 -23.48 8.91
CA THR A 609 -27.61 -23.52 7.47
C THR A 609 -26.17 -23.96 7.18
N ALA A 610 -25.18 -23.57 7.99
CA ALA A 610 -23.80 -24.05 7.85
C ALA A 610 -23.71 -25.56 8.12
N ARG A 611 -24.47 -26.04 9.12
CA ARG A 611 -24.56 -27.49 9.42
C ARG A 611 -25.19 -28.27 8.27
N MET A 612 -26.25 -27.74 7.66
CA MET A 612 -26.93 -28.40 6.55
C MET A 612 -26.15 -28.37 5.24
N ASP A 613 -25.52 -27.25 4.91
CA ASP A 613 -24.91 -27.04 3.59
C ASP A 613 -23.51 -27.62 3.48
N TRP A 614 -22.71 -27.67 4.55
CA TRP A 614 -21.36 -28.23 4.48
C TRP A 614 -20.96 -29.06 5.71
N GLY A 615 -21.91 -29.38 6.59
CA GLY A 615 -21.66 -30.28 7.71
C GLY A 615 -20.91 -29.64 8.88
N TRP A 616 -20.98 -28.31 9.03
CA TRP A 616 -20.35 -27.61 10.17
C TRP A 616 -20.74 -28.23 11.51
N LYS A 617 -19.75 -28.39 12.40
CA LYS A 617 -19.99 -28.75 13.80
C LYS A 617 -18.78 -28.34 14.64
N PRO A 618 -18.90 -27.49 15.68
CA PRO A 618 -17.79 -27.14 16.57
C PRO A 618 -17.25 -28.36 17.34
N GLU A 619 -15.96 -28.35 17.65
CA GLU A 619 -15.26 -29.41 18.38
C GLU A 619 -14.88 -29.00 19.80
N TYR A 620 -14.78 -27.70 20.07
CA TYR A 620 -14.45 -27.18 21.39
C TYR A 620 -15.70 -26.69 22.12
N ASP A 621 -15.85 -27.11 23.37
CA ASP A 621 -16.71 -26.46 24.34
C ASP A 621 -15.88 -25.55 25.28
N LEU A 622 -16.55 -24.83 26.17
CA LEU A 622 -15.90 -23.87 27.08
C LEU A 622 -14.85 -24.52 27.99
N GLN A 623 -15.08 -25.76 28.44
CA GLN A 623 -14.14 -26.45 29.33
C GLN A 623 -12.91 -26.93 28.55
N ALA A 624 -13.10 -27.49 27.36
CA ALA A 624 -12.03 -27.89 26.46
C ALA A 624 -11.18 -26.68 26.05
N MET A 625 -11.82 -25.55 25.70
CA MET A 625 -11.14 -24.29 25.40
C MET A 625 -10.33 -23.79 26.59
N THR A 626 -10.90 -23.78 27.80
CA THR A 626 -10.22 -23.34 29.02
C THR A 626 -8.97 -24.16 29.31
N GLY A 627 -9.07 -25.50 29.23
CA GLY A 627 -7.93 -26.39 29.43
C GLY A 627 -6.82 -26.14 28.40
N ASP A 628 -7.20 -26.03 27.13
CA ASP A 628 -6.26 -25.80 26.02
C ASP A 628 -5.56 -24.43 26.11
N MET A 629 -6.32 -23.36 26.41
CA MET A 629 -5.79 -22.01 26.60
C MET A 629 -4.78 -21.95 27.75
N LEU A 630 -5.14 -22.50 28.92
CA LEU A 630 -4.26 -22.48 30.08
C LEU A 630 -3.00 -23.34 29.88
N LEU A 631 -3.10 -24.46 29.14
CA LEU A 631 -1.95 -25.28 28.79
C LEU A 631 -0.93 -24.48 27.96
N HIS A 632 -1.36 -23.93 26.83
CA HIS A 632 -0.48 -23.17 25.93
C HIS A 632 0.08 -21.91 26.59
N LEU A 633 -0.72 -21.21 27.40
CA LEU A 633 -0.24 -20.03 28.14
C LEU A 633 0.80 -20.39 29.22
N ARG A 634 0.69 -21.55 29.88
CA ARG A 634 1.70 -22.03 30.82
C ARG A 634 3.00 -22.40 30.10
N GLU A 635 2.92 -23.08 28.96
CA GLU A 635 4.09 -23.41 28.13
C GLU A 635 4.80 -22.15 27.63
N MET A 636 4.04 -21.14 27.20
CA MET A 636 4.60 -19.85 26.81
C MET A 636 5.31 -19.13 27.96
N LYS A 637 4.85 -19.30 29.21
CA LYS A 637 5.49 -18.72 30.39
C LYS A 637 6.72 -19.52 30.81
N SER A 638 6.72 -20.84 30.70
CA SER A 638 7.88 -21.67 31.07
C SER A 638 9.04 -21.53 30.10
N GLN A 639 8.79 -21.17 28.84
CA GLN A 639 9.83 -20.84 27.85
C GLN A 639 10.47 -19.45 28.07
N LYS A 640 9.90 -18.62 28.95
CA LYS A 640 10.38 -17.27 29.30
C LYS A 640 11.14 -17.19 30.63
N ALA A 641 11.05 -18.25 31.45
CA ALA A 641 11.72 -18.35 32.76
C ALA A 641 12.97 -19.23 32.64
#